data_AF-A0A934G9M6-F1
#
_entry.id   AF-A0A934G9M6-F1
#
_cell.length_a   1.000
_cell.length_b   1.000
_cell.length_c   1.000
_cell.angle_alpha   90.00
_cell.angle_beta   90.00
_cell.angle_gamma   90.00
#
_symmetry.space_group_name_H-M   'P 1'
#
loop_
_entity.id
_entity.type
_entity.pdbx_description
1 polymer ?
#
loop_
_entity_poly.entity_id
_entity_poly.type
_entity_poly.pdbx_seq_one_letter_code
_entity_poly.pdbx_strand_id
1 'polypeptide(L)'
;MEADIQAHVAFFLTGRRPDEYLDAVDGLDLRPAHFAGYRELTQLRYDFPLVLVADRADKLFVQSLSGLIDDALVIAGRGDDGERIRKHVLRLEQEIRALAAGGASGTLSALWAKAAGRLANGTDRADQSLEDSLRRARAAIKIDGEVADCDAALPSRLLQHAWAAVQKQKCEGFRKDLDRVVLKLSDILKADYERSEAGRSAKHLRAALGAGFGDAFDFDAMSRMLSKALPKDQFPESRRKRIRGLLEVLSAQRFFPAPAAPAKKSGSAKHYCFLFDSCADALSAFRERMPRLIELAKAIAIAELEIDGQYSEAKHDALFERFGANGLDPQDLAPFPDYLVCVTAEKMQAVEQAQLMEVLSSGLPIKVLLQIDDILEVSPNGEGSLTSGMRARQIANMAIGLNEVYVLQSASSNLFQFRERMLRGLAYRGPALFSVYSGARAMASGLPPYLMSAAAMESRAFPAFTYDPSAGPNWASRFFLEANSQVDLDWPIQGFAYEDEEHQRVSEDLAFTLVDFFASDRRYARHLARVPREKWNGSMIPVDESLSRERKGLPDKVPSLLMVDADNVLQKVIVDERLLREARRCREMWRSLQELGGVHNSHAEKLLAREKKAWEERMQREAETHAAATPAAVPTASTPAAASTAASVAVEPEPERSPDEAYIETARCSTCNECTQINGKMFAYDGNKQAYIADINAGTYAQLVEAAESCQVSIIHPGKPRNPKEPGLEELLKRAEPFL
;
A
#
# COMPACT_ATOMS: atom_id res chain seq x y z
N MET A 1 -21.91 -34.59 -29.54
CA MET A 1 -20.48 -34.27 -29.28
C MET A 1 -19.91 -33.33 -30.34
N GLU A 2 -19.90 -33.67 -31.64
CA GLU A 2 -19.34 -32.77 -32.68
C GLU A 2 -20.18 -31.49 -32.89
N ALA A 3 -21.52 -31.60 -32.86
CA ALA A 3 -22.42 -30.44 -32.92
C ALA A 3 -22.31 -29.52 -31.69
N ASP A 4 -22.15 -30.09 -30.49
CA ASP A 4 -21.98 -29.32 -29.24
C ASP A 4 -20.68 -28.52 -29.27
N ILE A 5 -19.58 -29.14 -29.70
CA ILE A 5 -18.28 -28.47 -29.85
C ILE A 5 -18.37 -27.35 -30.89
N GLN A 6 -19.03 -27.60 -32.03
CA GLN A 6 -19.25 -26.56 -33.05
C GLN A 6 -20.08 -25.39 -32.51
N ALA A 7 -21.11 -25.66 -31.71
CA ALA A 7 -21.92 -24.62 -31.08
C ALA A 7 -21.11 -23.79 -30.06
N HIS A 8 -20.27 -24.44 -29.25
CA HIS A 8 -19.38 -23.76 -28.31
C HIS A 8 -18.37 -22.87 -29.04
N VAL A 9 -17.75 -23.38 -30.12
CA VAL A 9 -16.81 -22.63 -30.95
C VAL A 9 -17.51 -21.46 -31.66
N ALA A 10 -18.71 -21.68 -32.18
CA ALA A 10 -19.50 -20.62 -32.82
C ALA A 10 -19.82 -19.49 -31.83
N PHE A 11 -20.23 -19.83 -30.60
CA PHE A 11 -20.44 -18.83 -29.55
C PHE A 11 -19.14 -18.08 -29.22
N PHE A 12 -18.04 -18.81 -28.98
CA PHE A 12 -16.75 -18.18 -28.67
C PHE A 12 -16.33 -17.15 -29.73
N LEU A 13 -16.48 -17.47 -31.01
CA LEU A 13 -16.04 -16.59 -32.10
C LEU A 13 -17.01 -15.43 -32.40
N THR A 14 -18.32 -15.67 -32.25
CA THR A 14 -19.34 -14.73 -32.74
C THR A 14 -20.11 -14.01 -31.63
N GLY A 15 -20.08 -14.53 -30.41
CA GLY A 15 -20.95 -14.14 -29.31
C GLY A 15 -22.44 -14.48 -29.54
N ARG A 16 -22.77 -15.20 -30.62
CA ARG A 16 -24.15 -15.61 -30.91
C ARG A 16 -24.43 -16.96 -30.29
N ARG A 17 -25.46 -17.00 -29.45
CA ARG A 17 -25.89 -18.19 -28.69
C ARG A 17 -26.96 -18.96 -29.46
N PRO A 18 -26.70 -20.18 -29.94
CA PRO A 18 -27.76 -21.08 -30.39
C PRO A 18 -28.51 -21.64 -29.16
N ASP A 19 -29.80 -21.30 -29.03
CA ASP A 19 -30.63 -21.64 -27.86
C ASP A 19 -30.76 -23.16 -27.59
N GLU A 20 -30.56 -24.00 -28.60
CA GLU A 20 -30.63 -25.46 -28.47
C GLU A 20 -29.41 -26.05 -27.72
N TYR A 21 -28.28 -25.33 -27.72
CA TYR A 21 -27.01 -25.84 -27.18
C TYR A 21 -26.58 -25.16 -25.88
N LEU A 22 -26.92 -23.89 -25.71
CA LEU A 22 -26.37 -23.00 -24.70
C LEU A 22 -27.46 -22.13 -24.07
N ASP A 23 -27.41 -21.97 -22.75
CA ASP A 23 -28.38 -21.15 -22.01
C ASP A 23 -27.86 -19.74 -21.75
N ALA A 24 -28.78 -18.78 -21.65
CA ALA A 24 -28.45 -17.44 -21.20
C ALA A 24 -28.05 -17.47 -19.73
N VAL A 25 -27.08 -16.63 -19.36
CA VAL A 25 -26.70 -16.43 -17.95
C VAL A 25 -27.67 -15.49 -17.24
N ASP A 26 -28.41 -14.66 -17.99
CA ASP A 26 -29.38 -13.71 -17.44
C ASP A 26 -30.45 -14.40 -16.59
N GLY A 27 -30.65 -13.87 -15.38
CA GLY A 27 -31.66 -14.37 -14.44
C GLY A 27 -31.23 -15.56 -13.58
N LEU A 28 -30.03 -16.11 -13.77
CA LEU A 28 -29.51 -17.25 -12.99
C LEU A 28 -28.74 -16.84 -11.72
N ASP A 29 -28.57 -15.53 -11.48
CA ASP A 29 -27.78 -14.94 -10.39
C ASP A 29 -26.39 -15.59 -10.20
N LEU A 30 -25.75 -15.95 -11.33
CA LEU A 30 -24.43 -16.56 -11.32
C LEU A 30 -23.36 -15.58 -10.82
N ARG A 31 -22.41 -16.09 -10.05
CA ARG A 31 -21.19 -15.38 -9.63
C ARG A 31 -19.97 -16.28 -9.87
N PRO A 32 -18.79 -15.74 -10.16
CA PRO A 32 -17.57 -16.54 -10.20
C PRO A 32 -17.42 -17.41 -8.96
N ALA A 33 -16.94 -18.65 -9.13
CA ALA A 33 -16.84 -19.64 -8.05
C ALA A 33 -16.02 -19.14 -6.85
N HIS A 34 -15.03 -18.26 -7.09
CA HIS A 34 -14.25 -17.59 -6.05
C HIS A 34 -15.11 -16.84 -5.02
N PHE A 35 -16.30 -16.38 -5.38
CA PHE A 35 -17.19 -15.65 -4.46
C PHE A 35 -18.12 -16.55 -3.64
N ALA A 36 -18.10 -17.87 -3.82
CA ALA A 36 -19.00 -18.79 -3.12
C ALA A 36 -18.95 -18.64 -1.60
N GLY A 37 -17.73 -18.49 -1.04
CA GLY A 37 -17.50 -18.28 0.40
C GLY A 37 -17.80 -16.87 0.92
N TYR A 38 -18.14 -15.92 0.06
CA TYR A 38 -18.22 -14.48 0.39
C TYR A 38 -19.61 -13.87 0.22
N ARG A 39 -20.69 -14.68 0.19
CA ARG A 39 -22.06 -14.16 0.06
C ARG A 39 -22.45 -13.21 1.20
N GLU A 40 -22.08 -13.57 2.42
CA GLU A 40 -22.40 -12.82 3.64
C GLU A 40 -21.14 -12.27 4.29
N LEU A 41 -20.62 -11.16 3.77
CA LEU A 41 -19.40 -10.52 4.30
C LEU A 41 -19.49 -10.15 5.78
N THR A 42 -20.70 -9.83 6.28
CA THR A 42 -20.89 -9.45 7.68
C THR A 42 -20.60 -10.60 8.66
N GLN A 43 -20.54 -11.85 8.19
CA GLN A 43 -20.15 -13.01 9.00
C GLN A 43 -18.65 -13.28 8.99
N LEU A 44 -17.91 -12.66 8.07
CA LEU A 44 -16.48 -12.84 7.91
C LEU A 44 -15.71 -11.75 8.67
N ARG A 45 -14.58 -12.12 9.27
CA ARG A 45 -13.62 -11.16 9.83
C ARG A 45 -12.61 -10.77 8.77
N TYR A 46 -12.53 -9.49 8.46
CA TYR A 46 -11.58 -8.89 7.52
C TYR A 46 -11.26 -7.44 7.96
N ASP A 47 -10.49 -6.69 7.19
CA ASP A 47 -9.92 -5.39 7.60
C ASP A 47 -10.95 -4.30 7.94
N PHE A 48 -12.14 -4.31 7.34
CA PHE A 48 -13.18 -3.30 7.58
C PHE A 48 -14.15 -3.71 8.69
N PRO A 49 -14.94 -2.80 9.27
CA PRO A 49 -14.81 -1.36 9.14
C PRO A 49 -13.52 -0.84 9.81
N LEU A 50 -13.07 0.32 9.35
CA LEU A 50 -11.89 1.02 9.88
C LEU A 50 -12.30 2.01 10.97
N VAL A 51 -11.40 2.26 11.91
CA VAL A 51 -11.52 3.28 12.95
C VAL A 51 -10.52 4.39 12.67
N LEU A 52 -11.03 5.58 12.36
CA LEU A 52 -10.27 6.79 12.06
C LEU A 52 -9.87 7.49 13.37
N VAL A 53 -8.59 7.43 13.71
CA VAL A 53 -8.04 7.96 14.96
C VAL A 53 -7.60 9.41 14.75
N ALA A 54 -8.19 10.32 15.50
CA ALA A 54 -7.83 11.74 15.44
C ALA A 54 -6.38 11.98 15.89
N ASP A 55 -5.79 13.06 15.38
CA ASP A 55 -4.52 13.63 15.86
C ASP A 55 -3.29 12.72 15.75
N ARG A 56 -3.31 11.78 14.80
CA ARG A 56 -2.21 10.86 14.52
C ARG A 56 -1.75 11.02 13.07
N ALA A 57 -0.47 11.31 12.86
CA ALA A 57 0.17 11.35 11.54
C ALA A 57 1.14 10.17 11.34
N ASP A 58 0.98 9.11 12.13
CA ASP A 58 1.69 7.84 12.02
C ASP A 58 0.75 6.77 11.47
N LYS A 59 1.24 5.55 11.22
CA LYS A 59 0.43 4.42 10.72
C LYS A 59 -0.79 4.05 11.56
N LEU A 60 -0.92 4.60 12.78
CA LEU A 60 -2.01 4.36 13.71
C LEU A 60 -3.17 5.36 13.53
N PHE A 61 -3.08 6.30 12.57
CA PHE A 61 -4.17 7.21 12.21
C PHE A 61 -5.44 6.50 11.76
N VAL A 62 -5.30 5.24 11.33
CA VAL A 62 -6.38 4.34 10.99
C VAL A 62 -6.06 2.94 11.51
N GLN A 63 -7.07 2.26 12.05
CA GLN A 63 -6.97 0.89 12.57
C GLN A 63 -8.11 0.04 12.02
N SER A 64 -7.90 -1.25 11.82
CA SER A 64 -8.99 -2.18 11.54
C SER A 64 -9.76 -2.49 12.82
N LEU A 65 -11.09 -2.61 12.74
CA LEU A 65 -11.88 -3.06 13.89
C LEU A 65 -11.39 -4.43 14.38
N SER A 66 -11.16 -5.36 13.46
CA SER A 66 -10.69 -6.71 13.77
C SER A 66 -9.36 -6.69 14.55
N GLY A 67 -8.40 -5.86 14.12
CA GLY A 67 -7.12 -5.71 14.82
C GLY A 67 -7.26 -5.12 16.22
N LEU A 68 -8.12 -4.10 16.39
CA LEU A 68 -8.41 -3.54 17.72
C LEU A 68 -9.08 -4.55 18.66
N ILE A 69 -9.96 -5.39 18.13
CA ILE A 69 -10.63 -6.45 18.89
C ILE A 69 -9.64 -7.56 19.26
N ASP A 70 -8.77 -7.97 18.35
CA ASP A 70 -7.73 -8.98 18.62
C ASP A 70 -6.79 -8.49 19.74
N ASP A 71 -6.30 -7.25 19.65
CA ASP A 71 -5.47 -6.62 20.68
C ASP A 71 -6.19 -6.55 22.03
N ALA A 72 -7.48 -6.18 22.02
CA ALA A 72 -8.30 -6.13 23.22
C ALA A 72 -8.49 -7.53 23.85
N LEU A 73 -8.67 -8.57 23.05
CA LEU A 73 -8.84 -9.94 23.50
C LEU A 73 -7.56 -10.54 24.09
N VAL A 74 -6.39 -10.15 23.60
CA VAL A 74 -5.10 -10.54 24.20
C VAL A 74 -4.96 -10.04 25.65
N ILE A 75 -5.58 -8.90 25.97
CA ILE A 75 -5.55 -8.28 27.30
C ILE A 75 -6.71 -8.78 28.16
N ALA A 76 -7.94 -8.68 27.66
CA ALA A 76 -9.16 -8.97 28.41
C ALA A 76 -9.44 -10.48 28.53
N GLY A 77 -8.96 -11.29 27.59
CA GLY A 77 -9.18 -12.74 27.53
C GLY A 77 -8.23 -13.58 28.37
N ARG A 78 -7.46 -12.98 29.30
CA ARG A 78 -6.56 -13.72 30.19
C ARG A 78 -7.34 -14.31 31.38
N GLY A 79 -7.07 -15.57 31.72
CA GLY A 79 -7.68 -16.28 32.85
C GLY A 79 -8.91 -17.12 32.48
N ASP A 80 -9.60 -17.65 33.49
CA ASP A 80 -10.67 -18.64 33.33
C ASP A 80 -11.89 -18.13 32.56
N ASP A 81 -12.10 -16.81 32.55
CA ASP A 81 -13.19 -16.13 31.81
C ASP A 81 -12.87 -15.93 30.31
N GLY A 82 -11.65 -16.26 29.85
CA GLY A 82 -11.13 -15.85 28.55
C GLY A 82 -11.99 -16.27 27.35
N GLU A 83 -12.45 -17.52 27.35
CA GLU A 83 -13.26 -18.06 26.25
C GLU A 83 -14.66 -17.43 26.20
N ARG A 84 -15.27 -17.17 27.36
CA ARG A 84 -16.53 -16.43 27.45
C ARG A 84 -16.38 -15.04 26.86
N ILE A 85 -15.32 -14.31 27.25
CA ILE A 85 -15.06 -12.95 26.78
C ILE A 85 -14.85 -12.96 25.26
N ARG A 86 -14.05 -13.90 24.75
CA ARG A 86 -13.82 -14.07 23.30
C ARG A 86 -15.14 -14.24 22.54
N LYS A 87 -16.00 -15.18 22.97
CA LYS A 87 -17.29 -15.42 22.33
C LYS A 87 -18.19 -14.19 22.32
N HIS A 88 -18.30 -13.48 23.45
CA HIS A 88 -19.13 -12.29 23.56
C HIS A 88 -18.62 -11.11 22.71
N VAL A 89 -17.31 -10.88 22.71
CA VAL A 89 -16.69 -9.77 21.99
C VAL A 89 -16.70 -10.02 20.48
N LEU A 90 -16.46 -11.25 20.01
CA LEU A 90 -16.56 -11.56 18.58
C LEU A 90 -18.00 -11.42 18.07
N ARG A 91 -19.00 -11.78 18.89
CA ARG A 91 -20.41 -11.53 18.55
C ARG A 91 -20.72 -10.02 18.49
N LEU A 92 -20.13 -9.22 19.39
CA LEU A 92 -20.25 -7.76 19.33
C LEU A 92 -19.60 -7.19 18.07
N GLU A 93 -18.41 -7.65 17.70
CA GLU A 93 -17.73 -7.25 16.47
C GLU A 93 -18.62 -7.48 15.24
N GLN A 94 -19.25 -8.66 15.16
CA GLN A 94 -20.19 -8.99 14.09
C GLN A 94 -21.38 -8.02 14.04
N GLU A 95 -21.95 -7.65 15.18
CA GLU A 95 -23.05 -6.66 15.25
C GLU A 95 -22.59 -5.24 14.85
N ILE A 96 -21.38 -4.83 15.22
CA ILE A 96 -20.82 -3.53 14.79
C ILE A 96 -20.62 -3.54 13.27
N ARG A 97 -20.14 -4.65 12.70
CA ARG A 97 -19.97 -4.84 11.25
C ARG A 97 -21.31 -4.78 10.52
N ALA A 98 -22.33 -5.45 11.04
CA ALA A 98 -23.69 -5.39 10.48
C ALA A 98 -24.29 -3.98 10.55
N LEU A 99 -24.04 -3.24 11.65
CA LEU A 99 -24.44 -1.84 11.77
C LEU A 99 -23.74 -0.95 10.74
N ALA A 100 -22.43 -1.09 10.58
CA ALA A 100 -21.64 -0.31 9.64
C ALA A 100 -22.04 -0.59 8.18
N ALA A 101 -22.19 -1.87 7.81
CA ALA A 101 -22.70 -2.28 6.49
C ALA A 101 -24.12 -1.77 6.22
N GLY A 102 -24.94 -1.64 7.27
CA GLY A 102 -26.26 -1.01 7.22
C GLY A 102 -26.24 0.52 7.17
N GLY A 103 -25.08 1.16 7.04
CA GLY A 103 -24.90 2.61 6.92
C GLY A 103 -24.90 3.37 8.24
N ALA A 104 -24.77 2.69 9.39
CA ALA A 104 -24.62 3.39 10.66
C ALA A 104 -23.26 4.10 10.74
N SER A 105 -23.28 5.40 10.99
CA SER A 105 -22.10 6.23 11.20
C SER A 105 -21.96 6.65 12.67
N GLY A 106 -20.74 7.01 13.08
CA GLY A 106 -20.46 7.48 14.43
C GLY A 106 -19.10 7.02 14.94
N THR A 107 -18.82 7.28 16.22
CA THR A 107 -17.59 6.81 16.86
C THR A 107 -17.69 5.33 17.23
N LEU A 108 -16.53 4.70 17.44
CA LEU A 108 -16.44 3.32 17.93
C LEU A 108 -17.22 3.16 19.24
N SER A 109 -17.11 4.10 20.19
CA SER A 109 -17.88 4.07 21.43
C SER A 109 -19.40 4.08 21.20
N ALA A 110 -19.88 4.88 20.24
CA ALA A 110 -21.31 4.99 19.95
C ALA A 110 -21.84 3.70 19.30
N LEU A 111 -21.12 3.16 18.32
CA LEU A 111 -21.50 1.89 17.68
C LEU A 111 -21.37 0.70 18.64
N TRP A 112 -20.37 0.70 19.52
CA TRP A 112 -20.22 -0.28 20.58
C TRP A 112 -21.44 -0.31 21.50
N ALA A 113 -21.89 0.85 21.98
CA ALA A 113 -23.07 0.94 22.83
C ALA A 113 -24.35 0.47 22.11
N LYS A 114 -24.51 0.83 20.83
CA LYS A 114 -25.65 0.41 20.00
C LYS A 114 -25.65 -1.10 19.76
N ALA A 115 -24.50 -1.68 19.44
CA ALA A 115 -24.34 -3.12 19.25
C ALA A 115 -24.57 -3.89 20.56
N ALA A 116 -24.02 -3.41 21.68
CA ALA A 116 -24.24 -4.00 23.00
C ALA A 116 -25.73 -3.99 23.39
N GLY A 117 -26.44 -2.89 23.12
CA GLY A 117 -27.89 -2.80 23.34
C GLY A 117 -28.70 -3.79 22.49
N ARG A 118 -28.32 -4.03 21.23
CA ARG A 118 -28.96 -5.06 20.39
C ARG A 118 -28.76 -6.47 20.93
N LEU A 119 -27.55 -6.78 21.40
CA LEU A 119 -27.24 -8.07 21.99
C LEU A 119 -28.01 -8.31 23.30
N ALA A 120 -28.14 -7.28 24.14
CA ALA A 120 -28.88 -7.36 25.39
C ALA A 120 -30.39 -7.57 25.20
N ASN A 121 -30.99 -6.98 24.16
CA ASN A 121 -32.41 -7.14 23.85
C ASN A 121 -32.78 -8.51 23.25
N GLY A 122 -31.81 -9.30 22.78
CA GLY A 122 -32.02 -10.62 22.19
C GLY A 122 -31.95 -11.78 23.18
N THR A 123 -31.70 -11.50 24.46
CA THR A 123 -31.56 -12.50 25.54
C THR A 123 -32.54 -12.17 26.67
N ASP A 124 -33.46 -13.08 27.00
CA ASP A 124 -34.49 -12.92 28.06
C ASP A 124 -33.94 -12.79 29.50
N ARG A 125 -32.62 -12.69 29.68
CA ARG A 125 -31.98 -12.30 30.93
C ARG A 125 -30.93 -11.25 30.62
N ALA A 126 -30.96 -10.14 31.36
CA ALA A 126 -29.86 -9.20 31.44
C ALA A 126 -28.63 -9.96 31.95
N ASP A 127 -27.84 -10.48 31.01
CA ASP A 127 -26.74 -11.38 31.30
C ASP A 127 -25.59 -10.53 31.83
N GLN A 128 -25.48 -10.38 33.16
CA GLN A 128 -24.40 -9.62 33.82
C GLN A 128 -23.00 -10.06 33.34
N SER A 129 -22.90 -11.31 32.87
CA SER A 129 -21.71 -11.89 32.27
C SER A 129 -21.34 -11.26 30.91
N LEU A 130 -22.33 -10.88 30.09
CA LEU A 130 -22.14 -10.16 28.83
C LEU A 130 -21.65 -8.75 29.10
N GLU A 131 -22.34 -8.01 29.99
CA GLU A 131 -21.97 -6.65 30.35
C GLU A 131 -20.54 -6.57 30.91
N ASP A 132 -20.17 -7.50 31.80
CA ASP A 132 -18.81 -7.60 32.32
C ASP A 132 -17.78 -7.88 31.21
N SER A 133 -18.07 -8.81 30.30
CA SER A 133 -17.19 -9.16 29.19
C SER A 133 -16.94 -7.96 28.27
N LEU A 134 -18.02 -7.26 27.88
CA LEU A 134 -17.94 -6.09 27.00
C LEU A 134 -17.25 -4.91 27.69
N ARG A 135 -17.49 -4.70 28.99
CA ARG A 135 -16.81 -3.65 29.77
C ARG A 135 -15.31 -3.89 29.85
N ARG A 136 -14.87 -5.12 30.15
CA ARG A 136 -13.44 -5.48 30.21
C ARG A 136 -12.76 -5.27 28.85
N ALA A 137 -13.40 -5.73 27.77
CA ALA A 137 -12.89 -5.54 26.41
C ALA A 137 -12.82 -4.06 26.01
N ARG A 138 -13.87 -3.27 26.28
CA ARG A 138 -13.89 -1.84 25.98
C ARG A 138 -12.81 -1.08 26.74
N ALA A 139 -12.53 -1.45 27.99
CA ALA A 139 -11.48 -0.86 28.82
C ALA A 139 -10.07 -1.15 28.28
N ALA A 140 -9.88 -2.26 27.56
CA ALA A 140 -8.61 -2.57 26.90
C ALA A 140 -8.37 -1.68 25.66
N ILE A 141 -9.43 -1.22 24.99
CA ILE A 141 -9.35 -0.34 23.82
C ILE A 141 -9.20 1.12 24.26
N LYS A 142 -8.00 1.68 24.15
CA LYS A 142 -7.71 3.08 24.55
C LYS A 142 -8.06 4.13 23.49
N ILE A 143 -8.45 3.68 22.31
CA ILE A 143 -8.69 4.53 21.15
C ILE A 143 -10.20 4.70 20.97
N ASP A 144 -10.61 5.89 20.54
CA ASP A 144 -11.95 6.15 20.03
C ASP A 144 -11.84 7.02 18.78
N GLY A 145 -12.66 6.74 17.79
CA GLY A 145 -12.53 7.31 16.45
C GLY A 145 -13.76 7.03 15.61
N GLU A 146 -13.92 7.77 14.52
CA GLU A 146 -15.03 7.55 13.58
C GLU A 146 -14.89 6.19 12.91
N VAL A 147 -15.99 5.43 12.82
CA VAL A 147 -16.03 4.15 12.13
C VAL A 147 -16.44 4.35 10.67
N ALA A 148 -15.63 3.86 9.75
CA ALA A 148 -15.85 3.94 8.31
C ALA A 148 -15.80 2.55 7.68
N ASP A 149 -16.89 2.13 7.04
CA ASP A 149 -16.92 0.88 6.27
C ASP A 149 -16.39 1.11 4.85
N CYS A 150 -16.18 0.02 4.10
CA CYS A 150 -15.78 0.08 2.69
C CYS A 150 -16.96 0.44 1.79
N ASP A 151 -17.35 1.71 1.81
CA ASP A 151 -18.46 2.29 1.03
C ASP A 151 -17.96 3.31 -0.02
N ALA A 152 -18.91 3.96 -0.72
CA ALA A 152 -18.62 5.01 -1.71
C ALA A 152 -17.89 6.23 -1.13
N ALA A 153 -18.05 6.50 0.17
CA ALA A 153 -17.46 7.66 0.83
C ALA A 153 -16.06 7.36 1.38
N LEU A 154 -15.69 6.09 1.55
CA LEU A 154 -14.41 5.69 2.14
C LEU A 154 -13.19 6.41 1.53
N PRO A 155 -12.99 6.46 0.19
CA PRO A 155 -11.78 7.05 -0.38
C PRO A 155 -11.58 8.51 0.04
N SER A 156 -12.63 9.32 -0.13
CA SER A 156 -12.61 10.74 0.23
C SER A 156 -12.50 10.92 1.74
N ARG A 157 -13.26 10.17 2.54
CA ARG A 157 -13.26 10.26 4.01
C ARG A 157 -11.89 9.91 4.60
N LEU A 158 -11.32 8.77 4.19
CA LEU A 158 -10.03 8.29 4.69
C LEU A 158 -8.88 9.24 4.29
N LEU A 159 -8.86 9.70 3.04
CA LEU A 159 -7.81 10.60 2.57
C LEU A 159 -7.93 12.00 3.21
N GLN A 160 -9.15 12.53 3.38
CA GLN A 160 -9.36 13.80 4.08
C GLN A 160 -8.92 13.70 5.55
N HIS A 161 -9.21 12.58 6.22
CA HIS A 161 -8.76 12.32 7.59
C HIS A 161 -7.22 12.28 7.69
N ALA A 162 -6.57 11.52 6.80
CA ALA A 162 -5.11 11.45 6.74
C ALA A 162 -4.47 12.80 6.39
N TRP A 163 -5.05 13.53 5.43
CA TRP A 163 -4.58 14.86 5.04
C TRP A 163 -4.71 15.84 6.20
N ALA A 164 -5.85 15.85 6.91
CA ALA A 164 -6.06 16.71 8.07
C ALA A 164 -5.03 16.45 9.17
N ALA A 165 -4.66 15.19 9.40
CA ALA A 165 -3.60 14.83 10.34
C ALA A 165 -2.23 15.38 9.92
N VAL A 166 -1.85 15.23 8.65
CA VAL A 166 -0.59 15.78 8.10
C VAL A 166 -0.59 17.32 8.16
N GLN A 167 -1.69 17.98 7.80
CA GLN A 167 -1.79 19.45 7.88
C GLN A 167 -1.76 19.96 9.31
N LYS A 168 -2.32 19.22 10.28
CA LYS A 168 -2.22 19.57 11.70
C LYS A 168 -0.76 19.55 12.15
N GLN A 169 0.00 18.53 11.78
CA GLN A 169 1.43 18.46 12.09
C GLN A 169 2.22 19.61 11.45
N LYS A 170 1.96 19.93 10.18
CA LYS A 170 2.55 21.10 9.51
C LYS A 170 2.21 22.40 10.24
N CYS A 171 0.95 22.59 10.62
CA CYS A 171 0.48 23.76 11.35
C CYS A 171 1.17 23.90 12.70
N GLU A 172 1.34 22.81 13.45
CA GLU A 172 2.06 22.82 14.73
C GLU A 172 3.55 23.17 14.56
N GLY A 173 4.20 22.65 13.53
CA GLY A 173 5.58 23.02 13.18
C GLY A 173 5.70 24.50 12.83
N PHE A 174 4.89 24.97 11.89
CA PHE A 174 4.87 26.36 11.44
C PHE A 174 4.60 27.33 12.60
N ARG A 175 3.64 27.01 13.49
CA ARG A 175 3.33 27.85 14.65
C ARG A 175 4.51 27.98 15.60
N LYS A 176 5.21 26.88 15.90
CA LYS A 176 6.41 26.93 16.76
C LYS A 176 7.47 27.86 16.17
N ASP A 177 7.69 27.80 14.86
CA ASP A 177 8.65 28.66 14.19
C ASP A 177 8.17 30.12 14.14
N LEU A 178 6.88 30.34 13.88
CA LEU A 178 6.28 31.68 13.85
C LEU A 178 6.35 32.35 15.23
N ASP A 179 5.95 31.66 16.29
CA ASP A 179 5.98 32.18 17.67
C ASP A 179 7.42 32.50 18.09
N ARG A 180 8.38 31.65 17.71
CA ARG A 180 9.82 31.89 17.91
C ARG A 180 10.27 33.17 17.20
N VAL A 181 9.91 33.35 15.93
CA VAL A 181 10.31 34.52 15.13
C VAL A 181 9.66 35.79 15.69
N VAL A 182 8.36 35.76 15.99
CA VAL A 182 7.61 36.89 16.57
C VAL A 182 8.21 37.30 17.91
N LEU A 183 8.54 36.34 18.79
CA LEU A 183 9.14 36.61 20.08
C LEU A 183 10.52 37.26 19.93
N LYS A 184 11.40 36.70 19.10
CA LYS A 184 12.75 37.26 18.88
C LYS A 184 12.71 38.66 18.27
N LEU A 185 11.85 38.91 17.29
CA LEU A 185 11.67 40.25 16.72
C LEU A 185 11.13 41.25 17.75
N SER A 186 10.19 40.82 18.59
CA SER A 186 9.64 41.64 19.68
C SER A 186 10.71 41.98 20.71
N ASP A 187 11.58 41.02 21.06
CA ASP A 187 12.71 41.22 21.97
C ASP A 187 13.75 42.18 21.39
N ILE A 188 14.01 42.13 20.08
CA ILE A 188 14.88 43.10 19.39
C ILE A 188 14.33 44.51 19.52
N LEU A 189 13.03 44.71 19.28
CA LEU A 189 12.37 46.02 19.45
C LEU A 189 12.36 46.47 20.92
N LYS A 190 12.14 45.55 21.86
CA LYS A 190 12.17 45.83 23.29
C LYS A 190 13.57 46.26 23.74
N ALA A 191 14.61 45.56 23.30
CA ALA A 191 16.00 45.90 23.61
C ALA A 191 16.40 47.29 23.05
N ASP A 192 15.97 47.63 21.83
CA ASP A 192 16.17 48.99 21.28
C ASP A 192 15.42 50.05 22.08
N TYR A 193 14.17 49.77 22.49
CA TYR A 193 13.37 50.68 23.30
C TYR A 193 14.03 50.95 24.66
N GLU A 194 14.48 49.92 25.38
CA GLU A 194 15.19 50.07 26.67
C GLU A 194 16.52 50.86 26.51
N ARG A 195 17.14 50.82 25.31
CA ARG A 195 18.32 51.62 24.98
C ARG A 195 17.99 53.04 24.53
N SER A 196 16.74 53.38 24.26
CA SER A 196 16.32 54.72 23.84
C SER A 196 16.24 55.72 25.00
N GLU A 197 16.20 57.02 24.70
CA GLU A 197 15.97 58.06 25.73
C GLU A 197 14.62 57.87 26.45
N ALA A 198 13.59 57.40 25.75
CA ALA A 198 12.27 57.15 26.32
C ALA A 198 12.28 55.95 27.30
N GLY A 199 12.95 54.86 26.95
CA GLY A 199 13.13 53.70 27.84
C GLY A 199 14.02 54.01 29.05
N ARG A 200 15.00 54.91 28.90
CA ARG A 200 15.85 55.36 30.01
C ARG A 200 15.22 56.46 30.88
N SER A 201 13.99 56.86 30.60
CA SER A 201 13.30 57.89 31.39
C SER A 201 13.04 57.40 32.82
N ALA A 202 13.15 58.31 33.80
CA ALA A 202 12.87 57.99 35.20
C ALA A 202 11.45 57.39 35.40
N LYS A 203 10.47 57.81 34.58
CA LYS A 203 9.11 57.28 34.58
C LYS A 203 9.04 55.82 34.15
N HIS A 204 9.74 55.43 33.09
CA HIS A 204 9.78 54.04 32.61
C HIS A 204 10.55 53.13 33.58
N LEU A 205 11.71 53.59 34.07
CA LEU A 205 12.51 52.84 35.06
C LEU A 205 11.73 52.54 36.34
N ARG A 206 10.96 53.52 36.85
CA ARG A 206 10.06 53.34 37.99
C ARG A 206 8.93 52.35 37.69
N ALA A 207 8.38 52.37 36.47
CA ALA A 207 7.34 51.43 36.06
C ALA A 207 7.87 49.99 35.88
N ALA A 208 9.09 49.83 35.38
CA ALA A 208 9.73 48.53 35.14
C ALA A 208 10.16 47.81 36.43
N LEU A 209 10.63 48.56 37.44
CA LEU A 209 11.07 48.02 38.74
C LEU A 209 9.90 47.81 39.73
N GLY A 210 8.72 48.34 39.42
CA GLY A 210 7.52 48.22 40.24
C GLY A 210 7.49 49.14 41.47
N ALA A 211 6.31 49.32 42.06
CA ALA A 211 6.08 50.28 43.14
C ALA A 211 6.78 49.95 44.48
N GLY A 212 7.28 48.71 44.64
CA GLY A 212 7.88 48.23 45.90
C GLY A 212 9.26 48.79 46.23
N PHE A 213 9.95 49.42 45.27
CA PHE A 213 11.31 49.97 45.44
C PHE A 213 11.39 51.49 45.24
N GLY A 214 10.25 52.19 45.37
CA GLY A 214 10.12 53.62 45.08
C GLY A 214 11.06 54.51 45.90
N ASP A 215 11.35 54.13 47.14
CA ASP A 215 12.19 54.89 48.09
C ASP A 215 13.65 54.43 48.13
N ALA A 216 13.99 53.30 47.47
CA ALA A 216 15.32 52.71 47.50
C ALA A 216 16.24 53.23 46.36
N PHE A 217 15.67 53.81 45.30
CA PHE A 217 16.40 54.26 44.13
C PHE A 217 16.03 55.70 43.73
N ASP A 218 17.05 56.52 43.46
CA ASP A 218 16.87 57.81 42.77
C ASP A 218 16.83 57.56 41.25
N PHE A 219 15.62 57.37 40.73
CA PHE A 219 15.36 57.10 39.31
C PHE A 219 15.79 58.25 38.38
N ASP A 220 15.81 59.50 38.88
CA ASP A 220 16.26 60.67 38.12
C ASP A 220 17.80 60.72 38.03
N ALA A 221 18.51 60.31 39.09
CA ALA A 221 19.96 60.10 39.05
C ALA A 221 20.34 58.93 38.13
N MET A 222 19.64 57.79 38.21
CA MET A 222 19.87 56.64 37.33
C MET A 222 19.65 56.96 35.85
N SER A 223 18.55 57.65 35.52
CA SER A 223 18.26 58.10 34.16
C SER A 223 19.39 58.96 33.60
N ARG A 224 19.90 59.91 34.39
CA ARG A 224 21.06 60.76 34.02
C ARG A 224 22.34 59.96 33.81
N MET A 225 22.64 58.98 34.68
CA MET A 225 23.83 58.14 34.55
C MET A 225 23.78 57.26 33.30
N LEU A 226 22.66 56.57 33.06
CA LEU A 226 22.46 55.70 31.90
C LEU A 226 22.48 56.49 30.58
N SER A 227 22.00 57.73 30.60
CA SER A 227 22.03 58.62 29.43
C SER A 227 23.44 59.12 29.10
N LYS A 228 24.35 59.12 30.08
CA LYS A 228 25.73 59.62 29.93
C LYS A 228 26.75 58.52 29.62
N ALA A 229 26.48 57.28 30.02
CA ALA A 229 27.43 56.17 29.96
C ALA A 229 27.35 55.30 28.68
N LEU A 230 26.19 55.26 28.01
CA LEU A 230 25.97 54.36 26.86
C LEU A 230 26.04 55.12 25.52
N PRO A 231 26.70 54.56 24.49
CA PRO A 231 26.72 55.14 23.14
C PRO A 231 25.31 55.41 22.60
N LYS A 232 25.18 56.45 21.76
CA LYS A 232 23.95 56.78 21.02
C LYS A 232 23.72 55.84 19.82
N ASP A 233 24.05 54.56 19.94
CA ASP A 233 23.73 53.57 18.90
C ASP A 233 22.26 53.16 19.03
N GLN A 234 21.38 54.08 18.65
CA GLN A 234 19.96 53.78 18.42
C GLN A 234 19.84 53.08 17.07
N PHE A 235 18.96 52.10 16.96
CA PHE A 235 18.69 51.52 15.65
C PHE A 235 18.22 52.60 14.66
N PRO A 236 18.60 52.50 13.36
CA PRO A 236 18.01 53.32 12.33
C PRO A 236 16.48 53.20 12.33
N GLU A 237 15.77 54.30 12.08
CA GLU A 237 14.31 54.26 11.99
C GLU A 237 13.81 53.31 10.90
N SER A 238 14.57 53.14 9.81
CA SER A 238 14.29 52.17 8.74
C SER A 238 14.19 50.75 9.31
N ARG A 239 15.15 50.34 10.14
CA ARG A 239 15.16 49.02 10.80
C ARG A 239 13.96 48.83 11.74
N ARG A 240 13.64 49.83 12.58
CA ARG A 240 12.45 49.77 13.46
C ARG A 240 11.15 49.61 12.66
N LYS A 241 10.98 50.40 11.60
CA LYS A 241 9.80 50.31 10.72
C LYS A 241 9.71 48.95 10.04
N ARG A 242 10.83 48.42 9.55
CA ARG A 242 10.92 47.08 8.96
C ARG A 242 10.48 46.00 9.95
N ILE A 243 11.07 45.95 11.15
CA ILE A 243 10.72 44.91 12.15
C ILE A 243 9.24 44.98 12.57
N ARG A 244 8.69 46.20 12.75
CA ARG A 244 7.25 46.35 13.04
C ARG A 244 6.37 45.85 11.89
N GLY A 245 6.72 46.19 10.65
CA GLY A 245 6.02 45.70 9.47
C GLY A 245 6.07 44.17 9.34
N LEU A 246 7.20 43.55 9.67
CA LEU A 246 7.31 42.08 9.71
C LEU A 246 6.35 41.48 10.74
N LEU A 247 6.30 42.03 11.96
CA LEU A 247 5.37 41.57 13.00
C LEU A 247 3.90 41.71 12.58
N GLU A 248 3.55 42.80 11.89
CA GLU A 248 2.19 43.00 11.33
C GLU A 248 1.85 41.91 10.30
N VAL A 249 2.74 41.61 9.36
CA VAL A 249 2.51 40.56 8.34
C VAL A 249 2.41 39.17 8.98
N LEU A 250 3.33 38.83 9.89
CA LEU A 250 3.37 37.54 10.57
C LEU A 250 2.12 37.29 11.42
N SER A 251 1.60 38.33 12.08
CA SER A 251 0.39 38.23 12.92
C SER A 251 -0.92 38.27 12.13
N ALA A 252 -0.96 38.95 10.98
CA ALA A 252 -2.16 39.09 10.14
C ALA A 252 -2.40 37.91 9.17
N GLN A 253 -1.51 36.91 9.13
CA GLN A 253 -1.61 35.79 8.21
C GLN A 253 -2.91 34.98 8.36
N ARG A 254 -3.39 34.41 7.24
CA ARG A 254 -4.67 33.65 7.17
C ARG A 254 -4.51 32.18 6.76
N PHE A 255 -3.29 31.73 6.51
CA PHE A 255 -2.97 30.37 6.06
C PHE A 255 -3.13 29.34 7.19
N PHE A 256 -2.76 29.72 8.41
CA PHE A 256 -2.87 28.87 9.58
C PHE A 256 -3.86 29.44 10.60
N PRO A 257 -4.65 28.57 11.27
CA PRO A 257 -5.49 29.03 12.36
C PRO A 257 -4.66 29.63 13.49
N ALA A 258 -5.15 30.70 14.13
CA ALA A 258 -4.56 31.18 15.39
C ALA A 258 -4.84 30.17 16.52
N PRO A 259 -3.98 30.05 17.55
CA PRO A 259 -4.28 29.23 18.71
C PRO A 259 -5.60 29.69 19.33
N ALA A 260 -6.48 28.74 19.61
CA ALA A 260 -7.84 28.99 20.06
C ALA A 260 -7.89 29.91 21.28
N ALA A 261 -8.15 31.19 21.08
CA ALA A 261 -8.81 31.99 22.11
C ALA A 261 -10.24 31.45 22.22
N PRO A 262 -10.78 31.25 23.45
CA PRO A 262 -12.15 30.79 23.63
C PRO A 262 -13.08 31.71 22.85
N ALA A 263 -13.93 31.10 22.01
CA ALA A 263 -14.75 31.75 21.01
C ALA A 263 -15.44 33.02 21.52
N LYS A 264 -14.77 34.17 21.36
CA LYS A 264 -15.42 35.47 21.48
C LYS A 264 -16.09 35.75 20.14
N LYS A 265 -17.42 35.80 20.19
CA LYS A 265 -18.28 36.24 19.09
C LYS A 265 -17.92 37.68 18.70
N SER A 266 -17.07 37.85 17.67
CA SER A 266 -17.21 38.90 16.65
C SER A 266 -16.06 38.83 15.63
N GLY A 267 -16.38 38.48 14.39
CA GLY A 267 -15.70 39.01 13.20
C GLY A 267 -14.23 38.63 12.93
N SER A 268 -13.65 37.60 13.53
CA SER A 268 -12.30 37.15 13.14
C SER A 268 -12.31 36.64 11.69
N ALA A 269 -11.45 37.21 10.83
CA ALA A 269 -11.35 36.84 9.42
C ALA A 269 -11.24 35.32 9.25
N LYS A 270 -12.14 34.71 8.46
CA LYS A 270 -12.14 33.26 8.19
C LYS A 270 -10.79 32.85 7.58
N HIS A 271 -10.17 31.80 8.12
CA HIS A 271 -8.97 31.17 7.54
C HIS A 271 -9.27 30.62 6.14
N TYR A 272 -8.23 30.44 5.33
CA TYR A 272 -8.40 29.84 4.00
C TYR A 272 -8.83 28.37 4.10
N CYS A 273 -9.75 27.97 3.23
CA CYS A 273 -10.07 26.56 3.01
C CYS A 273 -9.10 25.97 1.98
N PHE A 274 -8.62 24.76 2.24
CA PHE A 274 -7.68 24.04 1.37
C PHE A 274 -8.27 22.73 0.80
N LEU A 275 -9.56 22.49 1.04
CA LEU A 275 -10.33 21.38 0.49
C LEU A 275 -11.17 21.88 -0.70
N PHE A 276 -11.06 21.19 -1.83
CA PHE A 276 -11.73 21.51 -3.08
C PHE A 276 -12.32 20.25 -3.72
N ASP A 277 -13.31 20.43 -4.58
CA ASP A 277 -13.94 19.36 -5.37
C ASP A 277 -13.64 19.47 -6.88
N SER A 278 -12.82 20.44 -7.29
CA SER A 278 -12.29 20.60 -8.65
C SER A 278 -10.84 21.15 -8.66
N CYS A 279 -10.07 20.76 -9.66
CA CYS A 279 -8.72 21.23 -9.92
C CYS A 279 -8.73 22.71 -10.33
N ALA A 280 -9.74 23.12 -11.11
CA ALA A 280 -9.94 24.50 -11.52
C ALA A 280 -10.09 25.45 -10.32
N ASP A 281 -10.93 25.10 -9.33
CA ASP A 281 -11.15 25.93 -8.15
C ASP A 281 -9.90 25.99 -7.25
N ALA A 282 -9.19 24.86 -7.13
CA ALA A 282 -7.93 24.81 -6.39
C ALA A 282 -6.85 25.72 -7.01
N LEU A 283 -6.69 25.66 -8.34
CA LEU A 283 -5.75 26.53 -9.06
C LEU A 283 -6.15 28.00 -8.97
N SER A 284 -7.44 28.32 -9.11
CA SER A 284 -7.96 29.67 -8.96
C SER A 284 -7.67 30.23 -7.57
N ALA A 285 -7.99 29.46 -6.53
CA ALA A 285 -7.71 29.82 -5.14
C ALA A 285 -6.20 29.99 -4.87
N PHE A 286 -5.36 29.12 -5.44
CA PHE A 286 -3.91 29.24 -5.31
C PHE A 286 -3.39 30.54 -5.95
N ARG A 287 -3.84 30.86 -7.18
CA ARG A 287 -3.47 32.10 -7.88
C ARG A 287 -3.92 33.35 -7.11
N GLU A 288 -5.14 33.34 -6.56
CA GLU A 288 -5.66 34.44 -5.72
C GLU A 288 -4.80 34.67 -4.46
N ARG A 289 -4.34 33.58 -3.83
CA ARG A 289 -3.60 33.62 -2.57
C ARG A 289 -2.10 33.84 -2.75
N MET A 290 -1.58 33.71 -3.98
CA MET A 290 -0.15 33.79 -4.28
C MET A 290 0.53 35.09 -3.82
N PRO A 291 -0.03 36.29 -4.04
CA PRO A 291 0.60 37.52 -3.55
C PRO A 291 0.75 37.55 -2.03
N ARG A 292 -0.23 37.02 -1.29
CA ARG A 292 -0.19 36.93 0.18
C ARG A 292 0.79 35.89 0.69
N LEU A 293 0.94 34.80 -0.05
CA LEU A 293 1.89 33.75 0.26
C LEU A 293 3.34 34.25 0.05
N ILE A 294 3.60 34.95 -1.05
CA ILE A 294 4.90 35.59 -1.33
C ILE A 294 5.23 36.64 -0.27
N GLU A 295 4.26 37.49 0.10
CA GLU A 295 4.41 38.51 1.15
C GLU A 295 4.83 37.88 2.49
N LEU A 296 4.20 36.78 2.88
CA LEU A 296 4.49 36.08 4.12
C LEU A 296 5.84 35.34 4.09
N ALA A 297 6.14 34.61 3.02
CA ALA A 297 7.44 33.94 2.85
C ALA A 297 8.61 34.94 2.88
N LYS A 298 8.45 36.06 2.16
CA LYS A 298 9.38 37.20 2.20
C LYS A 298 9.56 37.74 3.61
N ALA A 299 8.47 37.92 4.36
CA ALA A 299 8.54 38.42 5.73
C ALA A 299 9.29 37.46 6.66
N ILE A 300 9.08 36.14 6.52
CA ILE A 300 9.81 35.12 7.29
C ILE A 300 11.31 35.19 6.97
N ALA A 301 11.69 35.20 5.69
CA ALA A 301 13.10 35.26 5.28
C ALA A 301 13.81 36.53 5.77
N ILE A 302 13.16 37.70 5.68
CA ILE A 302 13.70 38.96 6.22
C ILE A 302 13.81 38.88 7.74
N ALA A 303 12.80 38.32 8.42
CA ALA A 303 12.79 38.20 9.87
C ALA A 303 13.95 37.33 10.39
N GLU A 304 14.26 36.22 9.72
CA GLU A 304 15.40 35.38 10.09
C GLU A 304 16.73 36.13 9.96
N LEU A 305 16.93 36.86 8.86
CA LEU A 305 18.13 37.71 8.68
C LEU A 305 18.25 38.83 9.71
N GLU A 306 17.12 39.41 10.14
CA GLU A 306 17.09 40.42 11.20
C GLU A 306 17.43 39.83 12.58
N ILE A 307 16.91 38.64 12.86
CA ILE A 307 17.16 37.89 14.09
C ILE A 307 18.64 37.55 14.23
N ASP A 308 19.27 37.11 13.14
CA ASP A 308 20.68 36.76 13.13
C ASP A 308 21.60 37.99 13.01
N GLY A 309 21.03 39.19 12.88
CA GLY A 309 21.77 40.44 12.72
C GLY A 309 22.54 40.55 11.40
N GLN A 310 22.17 39.74 10.40
CA GLN A 310 22.84 39.67 9.10
C GLN A 310 22.18 40.55 8.04
N TYR A 311 21.03 41.16 8.34
CA TYR A 311 20.34 42.01 7.38
C TYR A 311 21.15 43.26 7.00
N SER A 312 21.43 43.43 5.70
CA SER A 312 22.08 44.61 5.13
C SER A 312 21.19 45.24 4.07
N GLU A 313 20.72 46.47 4.31
CA GLU A 313 19.85 47.22 3.39
C GLU A 313 20.44 47.29 1.97
N ALA A 314 21.75 47.60 1.86
CA ALA A 314 22.44 47.72 0.58
C ALA A 314 22.49 46.43 -0.24
N LYS A 315 22.46 45.25 0.41
CA LYS A 315 22.53 43.94 -0.27
C LYS A 315 21.16 43.31 -0.46
N HIS A 316 20.29 43.43 0.54
CA HIS A 316 19.08 42.63 0.63
C HIS A 316 17.84 43.36 0.11
N ASP A 317 17.78 44.70 0.15
CA ASP A 317 16.58 45.41 -0.30
C ASP A 317 16.29 45.13 -1.79
N ALA A 318 17.30 45.24 -2.65
CA ALA A 318 17.18 44.95 -4.09
C ALA A 318 16.83 43.47 -4.39
N LEU A 319 17.31 42.53 -3.56
CA LEU A 319 16.96 41.11 -3.66
C LEU A 319 15.48 40.90 -3.30
N PHE A 320 15.05 41.48 -2.18
CA PHE A 320 13.71 41.30 -1.65
C PHE A 320 12.63 42.06 -2.42
N GLU A 321 12.98 43.13 -3.14
CA GLU A 321 12.08 43.80 -4.09
C GLU A 321 11.55 42.87 -5.19
N ARG A 322 12.38 41.91 -5.64
CA ARG A 322 12.03 40.94 -6.69
C ARG A 322 11.71 39.55 -6.15
N PHE A 323 11.60 39.41 -4.83
CA PHE A 323 11.32 38.12 -4.19
C PHE A 323 9.98 37.56 -4.66
N GLY A 324 9.99 36.30 -5.11
CA GLY A 324 8.78 35.63 -5.60
C GLY A 324 8.27 36.12 -6.96
N ALA A 325 9.04 36.92 -7.72
CA ALA A 325 8.60 37.42 -9.04
C ALA A 325 8.22 36.30 -10.02
N ASN A 326 8.83 35.13 -9.88
CA ASN A 326 8.55 33.93 -10.69
C ASN A 326 7.79 32.84 -9.90
N GLY A 327 7.16 33.20 -8.78
CA GLY A 327 6.65 32.25 -7.79
C GLY A 327 7.68 31.88 -6.72
N LEU A 328 7.29 30.99 -5.81
CA LEU A 328 8.15 30.49 -4.75
C LEU A 328 8.74 29.13 -5.10
N ASP A 329 9.95 28.87 -4.63
CA ASP A 329 10.58 27.56 -4.76
C ASP A 329 9.86 26.51 -3.88
N PRO A 330 9.94 25.21 -4.21
CA PRO A 330 9.30 24.15 -3.43
C PRO A 330 9.73 24.10 -1.95
N GLN A 331 10.93 24.58 -1.63
CA GLN A 331 11.42 24.66 -0.25
C GLN A 331 10.69 25.75 0.55
N ASP A 332 10.43 26.90 -0.06
CA ASP A 332 9.70 28.01 0.55
C ASP A 332 8.20 27.71 0.66
N LEU A 333 7.66 26.87 -0.23
CA LEU A 333 6.28 26.39 -0.18
C LEU A 333 6.04 25.31 0.89
N ALA A 334 7.05 24.51 1.21
CA ALA A 334 6.92 23.35 2.10
C ALA A 334 6.30 23.62 3.49
N PRO A 335 6.55 24.77 4.14
CA PRO A 335 5.96 25.09 5.44
C PRO A 335 4.46 25.43 5.37
N PHE A 336 3.92 25.73 4.19
CA PHE A 336 2.53 26.16 3.99
C PHE A 336 1.56 24.96 3.85
N PRO A 337 0.23 25.17 4.04
CA PRO A 337 -0.74 24.10 3.90
C PRO A 337 -0.84 23.60 2.45
N ASP A 338 -0.95 22.29 2.30
CA ASP A 338 -1.18 21.66 0.99
C ASP A 338 -2.67 21.77 0.61
N TYR A 339 -2.96 21.79 -0.68
CA TYR A 339 -4.33 21.77 -1.18
C TYR A 339 -4.75 20.31 -1.38
N LEU A 340 -5.97 19.94 -1.00
CA LEU A 340 -6.55 18.63 -1.31
C LEU A 340 -7.77 18.83 -2.21
N VAL A 341 -7.73 18.18 -3.37
CA VAL A 341 -8.80 18.15 -4.35
C VAL A 341 -9.38 16.74 -4.39
N CYS A 342 -10.68 16.59 -4.16
CA CYS A 342 -11.38 15.32 -4.26
C CYS A 342 -12.34 15.33 -5.44
N VAL A 343 -11.98 14.62 -6.52
CA VAL A 343 -12.79 14.56 -7.74
C VAL A 343 -13.21 13.13 -8.06
N THR A 344 -14.43 12.97 -8.54
CA THR A 344 -14.91 11.68 -9.06
C THR A 344 -14.64 11.58 -10.56
N ALA A 345 -14.45 10.36 -11.07
CA ALA A 345 -14.20 10.11 -12.49
C ALA A 345 -15.32 10.65 -13.40
N GLU A 346 -16.57 10.68 -12.92
CA GLU A 346 -17.71 11.27 -13.65
C GLU A 346 -17.56 12.78 -13.89
N LYS A 347 -16.91 13.48 -12.95
CA LYS A 347 -16.61 14.91 -13.09
C LYS A 347 -15.36 15.16 -13.98
N MET A 348 -14.59 14.12 -14.33
CA MET A 348 -13.41 14.22 -15.20
C MET A 348 -13.77 14.38 -16.68
N GLN A 349 -14.39 15.51 -17.00
CA GLN A 349 -14.60 15.97 -18.37
C GLN A 349 -13.30 16.56 -18.95
N ALA A 350 -13.28 16.87 -20.25
CA ALA A 350 -12.08 17.34 -20.95
C ALA A 350 -11.41 18.58 -20.30
N VAL A 351 -12.22 19.53 -19.81
CA VAL A 351 -11.71 20.73 -19.12
C VAL A 351 -11.00 20.36 -17.82
N GLU A 352 -11.65 19.54 -17.01
CA GLU A 352 -11.12 19.13 -15.71
C GLU A 352 -9.88 18.24 -15.86
N GLN A 353 -9.82 17.38 -16.89
CA GLN A 353 -8.63 16.60 -17.23
C GLN A 353 -7.45 17.50 -17.63
N ALA A 354 -7.69 18.58 -18.37
CA ALA A 354 -6.64 19.55 -18.70
C ALA A 354 -6.12 20.27 -17.46
N GLN A 355 -7.03 20.67 -16.55
CA GLN A 355 -6.65 21.29 -15.27
C GLN A 355 -5.91 20.32 -14.36
N LEU A 356 -6.27 19.03 -14.35
CA LEU A 356 -5.52 18.00 -13.64
C LEU A 356 -4.09 17.92 -14.16
N MET A 357 -3.88 17.85 -15.49
CA MET A 357 -2.53 17.81 -16.05
C MET A 357 -1.73 19.08 -15.76
N GLU A 358 -2.37 20.25 -15.76
CA GLU A 358 -1.76 21.50 -15.32
C GLU A 358 -1.30 21.41 -13.85
N VAL A 359 -2.18 20.96 -12.95
CA VAL A 359 -1.86 20.73 -11.52
C VAL A 359 -0.66 19.80 -11.37
N LEU A 360 -0.67 18.65 -12.05
CA LEU A 360 0.39 17.64 -11.92
C LEU A 360 1.73 18.14 -12.49
N SER A 361 1.71 19.00 -13.50
CA SER A 361 2.93 19.55 -14.14
C SER A 361 3.42 20.84 -13.48
N SER A 362 2.67 21.41 -12.53
CA SER A 362 2.95 22.72 -11.94
C SER A 362 4.01 22.72 -10.83
N GLY A 363 4.36 21.55 -10.29
CA GLY A 363 5.23 21.42 -9.11
C GLY A 363 4.58 21.90 -7.80
N LEU A 364 3.30 22.29 -7.83
CA LEU A 364 2.59 22.83 -6.67
C LEU A 364 2.22 21.74 -5.66
N PRO A 365 2.14 22.06 -4.35
CA PRO A 365 1.75 21.13 -3.30
C PRO A 365 0.23 20.86 -3.29
N ILE A 366 -0.29 20.41 -4.43
CA ILE A 366 -1.70 20.04 -4.62
C ILE A 366 -1.81 18.52 -4.65
N LYS A 367 -2.62 17.99 -3.74
CA LYS A 367 -2.95 16.57 -3.59
C LYS A 367 -4.29 16.34 -4.27
N VAL A 368 -4.34 15.42 -5.22
CA VAL A 368 -5.57 15.11 -5.96
C VAL A 368 -5.97 13.67 -5.68
N LEU A 369 -7.18 13.49 -5.14
CA LEU A 369 -7.89 12.22 -5.16
C LEU A 369 -8.75 12.16 -6.40
N LEU A 370 -8.47 11.18 -7.26
CA LEU A 370 -9.34 10.75 -8.34
C LEU A 370 -10.05 9.46 -7.90
N GLN A 371 -11.31 9.59 -7.50
CA GLN A 371 -12.14 8.45 -7.14
C GLN A 371 -12.86 7.89 -8.38
N ILE A 372 -12.73 6.59 -8.60
CA ILE A 372 -13.33 5.87 -9.71
C ILE A 372 -14.32 4.86 -9.13
N ASP A 373 -15.61 5.04 -9.41
CA ASP A 373 -16.65 4.17 -8.83
C ASP A 373 -17.01 2.98 -9.72
N ASP A 374 -16.78 3.11 -11.04
CA ASP A 374 -17.04 2.08 -12.04
C ASP A 374 -15.93 2.08 -13.10
N ILE A 375 -15.28 0.92 -13.30
CA ILE A 375 -14.25 0.70 -14.33
C ILE A 375 -14.76 -0.17 -15.48
N LEU A 376 -16.04 -0.56 -15.42
CA LEU A 376 -16.74 -1.43 -16.36
C LEU A 376 -17.75 -0.65 -17.22
N GLU A 377 -17.63 0.69 -17.27
CA GLU A 377 -18.52 1.54 -18.04
C GLU A 377 -18.51 1.18 -19.54
N VAL A 378 -19.71 0.91 -20.06
CA VAL A 378 -19.95 0.70 -21.48
C VAL A 378 -20.27 2.05 -22.11
N SER A 379 -19.57 2.41 -23.19
CA SER A 379 -19.79 3.68 -23.88
C SER A 379 -21.27 3.87 -24.28
N PRO A 380 -21.84 5.08 -24.08
CA PRO A 380 -23.26 5.35 -24.34
C PRO A 380 -23.66 5.20 -25.82
N ASN A 381 -22.71 5.18 -26.73
CA ASN A 381 -22.96 5.08 -28.17
C ASN A 381 -23.31 3.66 -28.66
N GLY A 382 -23.49 2.67 -27.77
CA GLY A 382 -24.04 1.34 -28.10
C GLY A 382 -23.16 0.45 -28.98
N GLU A 383 -22.15 1.00 -29.66
CA GLU A 383 -21.12 0.27 -30.39
C GLU A 383 -20.10 -0.34 -29.43
N GLY A 384 -20.52 -1.34 -28.64
CA GLY A 384 -19.78 -2.45 -28.04
C GLY A 384 -18.28 -2.32 -27.67
N SER A 385 -17.74 -1.12 -27.52
CA SER A 385 -16.34 -0.87 -27.32
C SER A 385 -16.11 -0.88 -25.82
N LEU A 386 -15.52 -1.98 -25.35
CA LEU A 386 -15.14 -2.25 -23.96
C LEU A 386 -14.05 -1.29 -23.42
N THR A 387 -13.86 -0.14 -24.08
CA THR A 387 -12.70 0.76 -23.93
C THR A 387 -12.97 1.97 -23.01
N SER A 388 -14.23 2.25 -22.62
CA SER A 388 -14.56 3.46 -21.84
C SER A 388 -13.93 3.47 -20.44
N GLY A 389 -13.97 2.34 -19.72
CA GLY A 389 -13.36 2.20 -18.39
C GLY A 389 -11.81 2.24 -18.35
N MET A 390 -11.14 2.25 -19.52
CA MET A 390 -9.67 2.27 -19.61
C MET A 390 -9.06 3.66 -19.42
N ARG A 391 -9.83 4.75 -19.61
CA ARG A 391 -9.28 6.12 -19.53
C ARG A 391 -8.80 6.48 -18.13
N ALA A 392 -9.56 6.12 -17.10
CA ALA A 392 -9.18 6.42 -15.73
C ALA A 392 -7.94 5.64 -15.26
N ARG A 393 -7.76 4.40 -15.76
CA ARG A 393 -6.57 3.55 -15.51
C ARG A 393 -5.30 4.14 -16.12
N GLN A 394 -5.43 4.85 -17.25
CA GLN A 394 -4.29 5.45 -17.94
C GLN A 394 -3.75 6.70 -17.22
N ILE A 395 -4.59 7.43 -16.47
CA ILE A 395 -4.17 8.68 -15.81
C ILE A 395 -3.03 8.44 -14.83
N ALA A 396 -3.11 7.38 -14.01
CA ALA A 396 -2.05 7.06 -13.06
C ALA A 396 -0.73 6.73 -13.79
N ASN A 397 -0.78 5.91 -14.84
CA ASN A 397 0.40 5.58 -15.65
C ASN A 397 0.99 6.80 -16.37
N MET A 398 0.15 7.70 -16.87
CA MET A 398 0.59 8.96 -17.48
C MET A 398 1.28 9.88 -16.46
N ALA A 399 0.73 9.95 -15.24
CA ALA A 399 1.27 10.78 -14.17
C ALA A 399 2.66 10.32 -13.71
N ILE A 400 2.93 9.00 -13.73
CA ILE A 400 4.28 8.47 -13.48
C ILE A 400 5.29 9.08 -14.47
N GLY A 401 4.90 9.24 -15.75
CA GLY A 401 5.77 9.79 -16.80
C GLY A 401 6.22 11.25 -16.57
N LEU A 402 5.55 11.98 -15.68
CA LEU A 402 5.95 13.34 -15.29
C LEU A 402 7.16 13.36 -14.33
N ASN A 403 7.56 12.22 -13.77
CA ASN A 403 8.72 12.01 -12.88
C ASN A 403 8.75 12.78 -11.54
N GLU A 404 8.02 13.88 -11.41
CA GLU A 404 7.99 14.73 -10.21
C GLU A 404 6.68 14.60 -9.40
N VAL A 405 5.76 13.77 -9.87
CA VAL A 405 4.44 13.55 -9.25
C VAL A 405 4.50 12.30 -8.38
N TYR A 406 4.07 12.40 -7.13
CA TYR A 406 3.80 11.20 -6.33
C TYR A 406 2.53 10.53 -6.84
N VAL A 407 2.56 9.25 -7.19
CA VAL A 407 1.38 8.52 -7.68
C VAL A 407 1.10 7.33 -6.76
N LEU A 408 -0.16 7.19 -6.33
CA LEU A 408 -0.67 6.00 -5.68
C LEU A 408 -1.93 5.55 -6.41
N GLN A 409 -1.92 4.32 -6.91
CA GLN A 409 -3.11 3.66 -7.40
C GLN A 409 -3.46 2.51 -6.45
N SER A 410 -4.72 2.38 -6.04
CA SER A 410 -5.18 1.23 -5.24
C SER A 410 -6.70 1.08 -5.25
N ALA A 411 -7.17 -0.14 -5.03
CA ALA A 411 -8.56 -0.39 -4.65
C ALA A 411 -8.83 0.06 -3.20
N SER A 412 -10.09 0.39 -2.92
CA SER A 412 -10.57 0.80 -1.60
C SER A 412 -10.37 -0.28 -0.54
N SER A 413 -10.59 -1.55 -0.91
CA SER A 413 -10.29 -2.73 -0.08
C SER A 413 -8.85 -2.80 0.43
N ASN A 414 -7.88 -2.24 -0.30
CA ASN A 414 -6.46 -2.30 0.05
C ASN A 414 -5.92 -1.00 0.69
N LEU A 415 -6.73 0.06 0.82
CA LEU A 415 -6.26 1.35 1.37
C LEU A 415 -5.74 1.25 2.81
N PHE A 416 -6.31 0.34 3.61
CA PHE A 416 -5.81 0.11 4.97
C PHE A 416 -4.38 -0.42 4.97
N GLN A 417 -4.07 -1.41 4.12
CA GLN A 417 -2.69 -1.91 3.98
C GLN A 417 -1.76 -0.86 3.37
N PHE A 418 -2.30 0.03 2.52
CA PHE A 418 -1.59 1.14 1.87
C PHE A 418 -1.43 2.42 2.70
N ARG A 419 -1.94 2.43 3.94
CA ARG A 419 -2.06 3.63 4.78
C ARG A 419 -0.74 4.39 4.97
N GLU A 420 0.40 3.71 5.11
CA GLU A 420 1.70 4.35 5.26
C GLU A 420 2.14 5.06 3.98
N ARG A 421 1.90 4.45 2.82
CA ARG A 421 2.22 5.05 1.52
C ARG A 421 1.31 6.23 1.23
N MET A 422 0.04 6.12 1.59
CA MET A 422 -0.89 7.25 1.53
C MET A 422 -0.38 8.44 2.34
N LEU A 423 0.08 8.23 3.59
CA LEU A 423 0.71 9.28 4.39
C LEU A 423 1.96 9.86 3.72
N ARG A 424 2.83 9.03 3.12
CA ARG A 424 4.01 9.52 2.38
C ARG A 424 3.62 10.43 1.21
N GLY A 425 2.61 10.06 0.43
CA GLY A 425 2.12 10.90 -0.67
C GLY A 425 1.52 12.23 -0.21
N LEU A 426 0.84 12.22 0.94
CA LEU A 426 0.30 13.44 1.54
C LEU A 426 1.40 14.34 2.11
N ALA A 427 2.47 13.74 2.66
CA ALA A 427 3.63 14.46 3.18
C ALA A 427 4.64 14.89 2.09
N TYR A 428 4.56 14.32 0.88
CA TYR A 428 5.38 14.70 -0.27
C TYR A 428 5.28 16.20 -0.54
N ARG A 429 6.36 16.86 -0.94
CA ARG A 429 6.38 18.33 -1.10
C ARG A 429 5.76 18.81 -2.42
N GLY A 430 5.73 17.96 -3.44
CA GLY A 430 5.20 18.28 -4.76
C GLY A 430 3.75 17.81 -4.96
N PRO A 431 3.29 17.78 -6.23
CA PRO A 431 1.97 17.28 -6.57
C PRO A 431 1.85 15.78 -6.27
N ALA A 432 0.66 15.35 -5.85
CA ALA A 432 0.37 13.94 -5.63
C ALA A 432 -0.97 13.54 -6.24
N LEU A 433 -1.02 12.39 -6.90
CA LEU A 433 -2.22 11.78 -7.45
C LEU A 433 -2.53 10.48 -6.71
N PHE A 434 -3.71 10.42 -6.10
CA PHE A 434 -4.30 9.22 -5.51
C PHE A 434 -5.45 8.75 -6.42
N SER A 435 -5.20 7.71 -7.21
CA SER A 435 -6.20 7.07 -8.08
C SER A 435 -6.82 5.89 -7.33
N VAL A 436 -8.06 6.03 -6.89
CA VAL A 436 -8.70 5.03 -6.02
C VAL A 436 -9.96 4.47 -6.65
N TYR A 437 -10.02 3.14 -6.78
CA TYR A 437 -11.24 2.44 -7.19
C TYR A 437 -12.11 2.09 -5.98
N SER A 438 -13.35 2.57 -5.96
CA SER A 438 -14.30 2.33 -4.86
C SER A 438 -15.17 1.08 -5.07
N GLY A 439 -15.47 0.74 -6.33
CA GLY A 439 -16.45 -0.30 -6.65
C GLY A 439 -17.90 0.04 -6.28
N ALA A 440 -18.17 1.26 -5.81
CA ALA A 440 -19.45 1.63 -5.23
C ALA A 440 -20.62 1.76 -6.22
N ARG A 441 -20.34 1.93 -7.52
CA ARG A 441 -21.39 2.02 -8.57
C ARG A 441 -21.55 0.73 -9.39
N ALA A 442 -20.89 -0.36 -9.01
CA ALA A 442 -21.06 -1.67 -9.63
C ALA A 442 -22.37 -2.38 -9.22
N MET A 443 -23.49 -1.64 -9.19
CA MET A 443 -24.81 -2.13 -8.78
C MET A 443 -25.29 -3.32 -9.64
N ALA A 444 -24.80 -3.40 -10.88
CA ALA A 444 -25.08 -4.51 -11.80
C ALA A 444 -24.48 -5.85 -11.35
N SER A 445 -23.50 -5.85 -10.44
CA SER A 445 -22.87 -7.07 -9.91
C SER A 445 -23.61 -7.68 -8.72
N GLY A 446 -24.37 -6.89 -7.97
CA GLY A 446 -24.96 -7.33 -6.69
C GLY A 446 -23.91 -7.67 -5.60
N LEU A 447 -22.63 -7.37 -5.83
CA LEU A 447 -21.54 -7.54 -4.86
C LEU A 447 -21.39 -6.28 -3.98
N PRO A 448 -21.06 -6.42 -2.69
CA PRO A 448 -20.66 -5.29 -1.85
C PRO A 448 -19.42 -4.56 -2.39
N PRO A 449 -19.27 -3.24 -2.16
CA PRO A 449 -18.15 -2.46 -2.71
C PRO A 449 -16.76 -3.00 -2.31
N TYR A 450 -16.62 -3.58 -1.12
CA TYR A 450 -15.39 -4.26 -0.71
C TYR A 450 -14.99 -5.39 -1.67
N LEU A 451 -15.90 -6.32 -1.97
CA LEU A 451 -15.60 -7.44 -2.88
C LEU A 451 -15.35 -6.96 -4.30
N MET A 452 -16.13 -6.00 -4.78
CA MET A 452 -15.93 -5.45 -6.12
C MET A 452 -14.56 -4.78 -6.25
N SER A 453 -14.15 -3.99 -5.25
CA SER A 453 -12.85 -3.32 -5.24
C SER A 453 -11.69 -4.31 -5.09
N ALA A 454 -11.82 -5.33 -4.23
CA ALA A 454 -10.84 -6.42 -4.13
C ALA A 454 -10.72 -7.22 -5.44
N ALA A 455 -11.85 -7.57 -6.06
CA ALA A 455 -11.88 -8.28 -7.34
C ALA A 455 -11.20 -7.50 -8.46
N ALA A 456 -11.37 -6.17 -8.51
CA ALA A 456 -10.67 -5.34 -9.50
C ALA A 456 -9.15 -5.39 -9.33
N MET A 457 -8.66 -5.49 -8.10
CA MET A 457 -7.22 -5.59 -7.82
C MET A 457 -6.68 -6.98 -8.14
N GLU A 458 -7.36 -8.04 -7.70
CA GLU A 458 -6.97 -9.44 -7.96
C GLU A 458 -6.99 -9.76 -9.46
N SER A 459 -8.00 -9.28 -10.19
CA SER A 459 -8.10 -9.44 -11.66
C SER A 459 -7.13 -8.56 -12.46
N ARG A 460 -6.21 -7.86 -11.79
CA ARG A 460 -5.29 -6.88 -12.41
C ARG A 460 -5.99 -5.76 -13.19
N ALA A 461 -7.31 -5.61 -13.05
CA ALA A 461 -8.07 -4.54 -13.68
C ALA A 461 -7.68 -3.18 -13.11
N PHE A 462 -7.41 -3.14 -11.81
CA PHE A 462 -6.99 -1.95 -11.07
C PHE A 462 -5.91 -2.33 -10.04
N PRO A 463 -4.68 -2.64 -10.50
CA PRO A 463 -3.62 -3.09 -9.62
C PRO A 463 -3.14 -1.96 -8.70
N ALA A 464 -2.66 -2.32 -7.53
CA ALA A 464 -2.13 -1.37 -6.55
C ALA A 464 -0.64 -1.12 -6.76
N PHE A 465 -0.23 0.14 -6.87
CA PHE A 465 1.19 0.50 -6.95
C PHE A 465 1.42 1.91 -6.41
N THR A 466 2.68 2.23 -6.11
CA THR A 466 3.09 3.60 -5.82
C THR A 466 4.36 4.00 -6.56
N TYR A 467 4.40 5.24 -7.02
CA TYR A 467 5.59 5.91 -7.52
C TYR A 467 5.89 7.12 -6.62
N ASP A 468 7.04 7.09 -5.96
CA ASP A 468 7.52 8.14 -5.06
C ASP A 468 8.83 8.74 -5.61
N PRO A 469 8.80 9.92 -6.25
CA PRO A 469 9.99 10.59 -6.76
C PRO A 469 11.08 10.82 -5.72
N SER A 470 10.69 10.95 -4.45
CA SER A 470 11.59 11.26 -3.33
C SER A 470 12.23 10.04 -2.67
N ALA A 471 11.77 8.83 -2.99
CA ALA A 471 12.23 7.60 -2.33
C ALA A 471 13.64 7.15 -2.73
N GLY A 472 14.24 7.75 -3.77
CA GLY A 472 15.63 7.50 -4.14
C GLY A 472 15.98 7.97 -5.55
N PRO A 473 17.19 7.64 -6.05
CA PRO A 473 17.66 8.12 -7.35
C PRO A 473 17.23 7.25 -8.55
N ASN A 474 16.72 6.04 -8.33
CA ASN A 474 16.45 5.06 -9.39
C ASN A 474 15.02 4.49 -9.32
N TRP A 475 14.59 3.81 -10.39
CA TRP A 475 13.24 3.23 -10.46
C TRP A 475 12.93 2.23 -9.36
N ALA A 476 13.88 1.35 -9.02
CA ALA A 476 13.70 0.33 -7.99
C ALA A 476 13.41 0.92 -6.60
N SER A 477 13.97 2.10 -6.29
CA SER A 477 13.67 2.80 -5.03
C SER A 477 12.37 3.61 -5.10
N ARG A 478 11.99 4.11 -6.29
CA ARG A 478 10.82 4.97 -6.49
C ARG A 478 9.51 4.21 -6.69
N PHE A 479 9.55 3.02 -7.29
CA PHE A 479 8.35 2.27 -7.67
C PHE A 479 8.12 1.07 -6.74
N PHE A 480 6.86 0.83 -6.38
CA PHE A 480 6.47 -0.27 -5.50
C PHE A 480 5.23 -0.99 -6.02
N LEU A 481 5.32 -2.32 -6.13
CA LEU A 481 4.29 -3.20 -6.68
C LEU A 481 3.88 -4.38 -5.76
N GLU A 482 4.61 -4.62 -4.66
CA GLU A 482 4.45 -5.74 -3.70
C GLU A 482 3.08 -5.80 -2.99
N ALA A 483 2.22 -4.82 -3.24
CA ALA A 483 0.87 -4.74 -2.73
C ALA A 483 -0.08 -5.82 -3.22
N ASN A 484 0.21 -6.37 -4.40
CA ASN A 484 -0.69 -7.23 -5.12
C ASN A 484 -0.41 -8.68 -4.77
N SER A 485 -1.45 -9.50 -4.66
CA SER A 485 -1.32 -10.93 -4.44
C SER A 485 -0.53 -11.59 -5.59
N GLN A 486 0.42 -12.47 -5.23
CA GLN A 486 1.21 -13.28 -6.16
C GLN A 486 1.78 -12.45 -7.32
N VAL A 487 2.64 -11.47 -7.00
CA VAL A 487 3.11 -10.46 -7.97
C VAL A 487 3.82 -11.08 -9.16
N ASP A 488 4.51 -12.21 -9.01
CA ASP A 488 5.24 -12.86 -10.10
C ASP A 488 4.33 -13.52 -11.15
N LEU A 489 3.05 -13.74 -10.83
CA LEU A 489 2.09 -14.37 -11.72
C LEU A 489 1.26 -13.35 -12.49
N ASP A 490 0.87 -13.73 -13.72
CA ASP A 490 -0.08 -12.97 -14.54
C ASP A 490 -1.43 -12.82 -13.83
N TRP A 491 -1.90 -13.92 -13.23
CA TRP A 491 -3.16 -14.01 -12.50
C TRP A 491 -2.94 -14.69 -11.15
N PRO A 492 -3.52 -14.20 -10.05
CA PRO A 492 -3.44 -14.86 -8.76
C PRO A 492 -4.25 -16.16 -8.79
N ILE A 493 -3.70 -17.21 -8.18
CA ILE A 493 -4.30 -18.55 -8.12
C ILE A 493 -4.77 -18.81 -6.69
N GLN A 494 -5.98 -19.35 -6.54
CA GLN A 494 -6.54 -19.73 -5.25
C GLN A 494 -7.07 -21.16 -5.29
N GLY A 495 -6.84 -21.90 -4.22
CA GLY A 495 -7.44 -23.23 -4.04
C GLY A 495 -8.94 -23.12 -3.86
N PHE A 496 -9.68 -23.89 -4.65
CA PHE A 496 -11.13 -23.99 -4.61
C PHE A 496 -11.50 -25.44 -4.33
N ALA A 497 -12.41 -25.65 -3.38
CA ALA A 497 -12.90 -26.98 -3.05
C ALA A 497 -14.42 -27.01 -3.13
N TYR A 498 -14.95 -28.07 -3.73
CA TYR A 498 -16.38 -28.31 -3.87
C TYR A 498 -16.69 -29.79 -3.68
N GLU A 499 -17.97 -30.07 -3.45
CA GLU A 499 -18.52 -31.43 -3.36
C GLU A 499 -19.09 -31.80 -4.74
N ASP A 500 -18.72 -32.97 -5.26
CA ASP A 500 -19.26 -33.48 -6.52
C ASP A 500 -20.57 -34.26 -6.32
N GLU A 501 -21.11 -34.81 -7.40
CA GLU A 501 -22.37 -35.58 -7.38
C GLU A 501 -22.27 -36.89 -6.58
N GLU A 502 -21.05 -37.40 -6.35
CA GLU A 502 -20.77 -38.58 -5.54
C GLU A 502 -20.48 -38.23 -4.08
N HIS A 503 -20.68 -36.97 -3.68
CA HIS A 503 -20.37 -36.44 -2.35
C HIS A 503 -18.87 -36.52 -2.01
N GLN A 504 -18.01 -36.52 -3.03
CA GLN A 504 -16.56 -36.49 -2.86
C GLN A 504 -16.07 -35.04 -2.88
N ARG A 505 -15.08 -34.77 -2.04
CA ARG A 505 -14.40 -33.47 -2.02
C ARG A 505 -13.43 -33.39 -3.19
N VAL A 506 -13.71 -32.51 -4.13
CA VAL A 506 -12.81 -32.13 -5.22
C VAL A 506 -12.10 -30.85 -4.85
N SER A 507 -10.78 -30.79 -5.04
CA SER A 507 -9.97 -29.59 -4.85
C SER A 507 -9.26 -29.25 -6.17
N GLU A 508 -9.39 -28.01 -6.62
CA GLU A 508 -8.80 -27.50 -7.86
C GLU A 508 -8.20 -26.11 -7.61
N ASP A 509 -7.17 -25.76 -8.36
CA ASP A 509 -6.59 -24.41 -8.33
C ASP A 509 -7.23 -23.54 -9.41
N LEU A 510 -7.80 -22.41 -9.00
CA LEU A 510 -8.48 -21.48 -9.91
C LEU A 510 -7.77 -20.13 -9.97
N ALA A 511 -7.35 -19.74 -11.17
CA ALA A 511 -6.87 -18.39 -11.44
C ALA A 511 -8.03 -17.39 -11.43
N PHE A 512 -7.83 -16.21 -10.82
CA PHE A 512 -8.79 -15.11 -10.89
C PHE A 512 -8.35 -14.11 -11.97
N THR A 513 -9.02 -14.14 -13.13
CA THR A 513 -8.67 -13.35 -14.30
C THR A 513 -9.56 -12.12 -14.46
N LEU A 514 -9.25 -11.26 -15.44
CA LEU A 514 -10.16 -10.17 -15.83
C LEU A 514 -11.54 -10.69 -16.28
N VAL A 515 -11.62 -11.90 -16.82
CA VAL A 515 -12.89 -12.45 -17.28
C VAL A 515 -13.79 -12.78 -16.09
N ASP A 516 -13.25 -13.29 -14.99
CA ASP A 516 -13.98 -13.54 -13.75
C ASP A 516 -14.54 -12.24 -13.16
N PHE A 517 -13.74 -11.16 -13.22
CA PHE A 517 -14.21 -9.83 -12.84
C PHE A 517 -15.35 -9.31 -13.72
N PHE A 518 -15.26 -9.46 -15.06
CA PHE A 518 -16.37 -9.11 -15.94
C PHE A 518 -17.60 -9.99 -15.72
N ALA A 519 -17.41 -11.28 -15.45
CA ALA A 519 -18.49 -12.24 -15.19
C ALA A 519 -19.24 -11.95 -13.89
N SER A 520 -18.66 -11.13 -13.01
CA SER A 520 -19.34 -10.62 -11.83
C SER A 520 -20.38 -9.54 -12.16
N ASP A 521 -20.37 -8.95 -13.36
CA ASP A 521 -21.27 -7.83 -13.74
C ASP A 521 -22.26 -8.25 -14.83
N ARG A 522 -23.56 -8.12 -14.52
CA ARG A 522 -24.65 -8.53 -15.42
C ARG A 522 -24.64 -7.81 -16.78
N ARG A 523 -24.01 -6.63 -16.90
CA ARG A 523 -23.86 -5.92 -18.19
C ARG A 523 -23.09 -6.73 -19.24
N TYR A 524 -22.29 -7.70 -18.79
CA TYR A 524 -21.47 -8.54 -19.64
C TYR A 524 -22.10 -9.91 -19.92
N ALA A 525 -23.31 -10.20 -19.41
CA ALA A 525 -23.96 -11.49 -19.56
C ALA A 525 -24.11 -11.96 -21.03
N ARG A 526 -24.25 -11.04 -21.99
CA ARG A 526 -24.29 -11.36 -23.43
C ARG A 526 -23.00 -12.00 -23.97
N HIS A 527 -21.89 -11.83 -23.28
CA HIS A 527 -20.58 -12.39 -23.64
C HIS A 527 -20.33 -13.74 -22.96
N LEU A 528 -21.32 -14.23 -22.22
CA LEU A 528 -21.28 -15.46 -21.42
C LEU A 528 -22.42 -16.38 -21.85
N ALA A 529 -22.18 -17.69 -21.85
CA ALA A 529 -23.22 -18.67 -22.06
C ALA A 529 -23.04 -19.85 -21.11
N ARG A 530 -24.10 -20.23 -20.40
CA ARG A 530 -24.09 -21.41 -19.54
C ARG A 530 -24.13 -22.66 -20.42
N VAL A 531 -23.28 -23.62 -20.09
CA VAL A 531 -23.27 -24.94 -20.71
C VAL A 531 -24.04 -25.91 -19.80
N PRO A 532 -25.14 -26.52 -20.28
CA PRO A 532 -25.84 -27.57 -19.56
C PRO A 532 -24.90 -28.68 -19.11
N ARG A 533 -25.13 -29.25 -17.93
CA ARG A 533 -24.23 -30.23 -17.28
C ARG A 533 -23.96 -31.44 -18.19
N GLU A 534 -24.96 -31.89 -18.95
CA GLU A 534 -24.87 -33.03 -19.86
C GLU A 534 -23.92 -32.78 -21.05
N LYS A 535 -23.65 -31.51 -21.37
CA LYS A 535 -22.80 -31.10 -22.49
C LYS A 535 -21.37 -30.79 -22.05
N TRP A 536 -21.02 -31.07 -20.79
CA TRP A 536 -19.66 -30.87 -20.31
C TRP A 536 -18.70 -31.87 -20.95
N ASN A 537 -17.58 -31.38 -21.48
CA ASN A 537 -16.60 -32.18 -22.20
C ASN A 537 -15.20 -31.53 -22.12
N GLY A 538 -14.17 -32.26 -22.54
CA GLY A 538 -12.77 -31.85 -22.44
C GLY A 538 -12.30 -30.77 -23.42
N SER A 539 -13.17 -30.25 -24.30
CA SER A 539 -12.80 -29.10 -25.15
C SER A 539 -12.85 -27.77 -24.38
N MET A 540 -13.52 -27.75 -23.22
CA MET A 540 -13.58 -26.59 -22.36
C MET A 540 -12.35 -26.55 -21.45
N ILE A 541 -11.59 -25.47 -21.55
CA ILE A 541 -10.40 -25.24 -20.72
C ILE A 541 -10.58 -23.98 -19.87
N PRO A 542 -9.88 -23.87 -18.72
CA PRO A 542 -9.82 -22.65 -17.94
C PRO A 542 -9.37 -21.44 -18.76
N VAL A 543 -9.87 -20.25 -18.40
CA VAL A 543 -9.57 -19.00 -19.11
C VAL A 543 -8.06 -18.70 -19.12
N ASP A 544 -7.37 -18.87 -18.01
CA ASP A 544 -5.93 -18.63 -17.85
C ASP A 544 -5.09 -19.54 -18.77
N GLU A 545 -5.47 -20.82 -18.88
CA GLU A 545 -4.85 -21.76 -19.82
C GLU A 545 -5.07 -21.28 -21.27
N SER A 546 -6.29 -20.85 -21.59
CA SER A 546 -6.62 -20.31 -22.92
C SER A 546 -5.90 -18.99 -23.23
N LEU A 547 -5.55 -18.18 -22.23
CA LEU A 547 -4.81 -16.93 -22.40
C LEU A 547 -3.33 -17.18 -22.69
N SER A 548 -2.77 -18.29 -22.21
CA SER A 548 -1.37 -18.66 -22.36
C SER A 548 -1.07 -19.36 -23.70
N ARG A 549 -2.08 -20.02 -24.29
CA ARG A 549 -1.95 -20.70 -25.59
C ARG A 549 -1.88 -19.70 -26.75
N GLU A 550 -0.90 -19.87 -27.64
CA GLU A 550 -0.88 -19.19 -28.94
C GLU A 550 -1.95 -19.77 -29.87
N ARG A 551 -2.80 -18.91 -30.43
CA ARG A 551 -3.85 -19.35 -31.36
C ARG A 551 -3.28 -19.52 -32.78
N LYS A 552 -3.34 -20.74 -33.31
CA LYS A 552 -3.11 -21.04 -34.74
C LYS A 552 -4.33 -21.77 -35.30
N GLY A 553 -5.08 -21.13 -36.19
CA GLY A 553 -6.26 -21.71 -36.84
C GLY A 553 -7.58 -21.60 -36.05
N LEU A 554 -8.54 -22.49 -36.39
CA LEU A 554 -9.82 -22.62 -35.70
C LEU A 554 -9.60 -23.22 -34.30
N PRO A 555 -10.28 -22.70 -33.27
CA PRO A 555 -10.12 -23.23 -31.91
C PRO A 555 -10.81 -24.59 -31.80
N ASP A 556 -10.02 -25.59 -31.40
CA ASP A 556 -10.48 -26.91 -30.97
C ASP A 556 -10.90 -26.91 -29.49
N LYS A 557 -10.44 -25.91 -28.73
CA LYS A 557 -10.75 -25.69 -27.32
C LYS A 557 -11.37 -24.32 -27.08
N VAL A 558 -12.34 -24.26 -26.17
CA VAL A 558 -13.05 -23.03 -25.80
C VAL A 558 -12.75 -22.64 -24.35
N PRO A 559 -12.59 -21.34 -24.06
CA PRO A 559 -12.40 -20.86 -22.70
C PRO A 559 -13.68 -21.00 -21.89
N SER A 560 -13.54 -21.47 -20.66
CA SER A 560 -14.63 -21.66 -19.72
C SER A 560 -14.23 -21.21 -18.32
N LEU A 561 -15.24 -20.79 -17.56
CA LEU A 561 -15.13 -20.35 -16.18
C LEU A 561 -16.17 -21.07 -15.32
N LEU A 562 -15.79 -21.31 -14.07
CA LEU A 562 -16.66 -21.91 -13.06
C LEU A 562 -17.40 -20.79 -12.33
N MET A 563 -18.72 -20.93 -12.24
CA MET A 563 -19.59 -20.02 -11.51
C MET A 563 -20.48 -20.80 -10.56
N VAL A 564 -21.07 -20.12 -9.59
CA VAL A 564 -22.06 -20.67 -8.68
C VAL A 564 -23.36 -19.89 -8.80
N ASP A 565 -24.49 -20.59 -8.79
CA ASP A 565 -25.82 -19.97 -8.73
C ASP A 565 -26.22 -19.63 -7.29
N ALA A 566 -27.45 -19.13 -7.07
CA ALA A 566 -27.93 -18.72 -5.76
C ALA A 566 -27.86 -19.82 -4.68
N ASP A 567 -27.97 -21.09 -5.08
CA ASP A 567 -27.99 -22.26 -4.20
C ASP A 567 -26.58 -22.88 -3.99
N ASN A 568 -25.53 -22.19 -4.46
CA ASN A 568 -24.14 -22.66 -4.47
C ASN A 568 -23.91 -23.91 -5.33
N VAL A 569 -24.75 -24.14 -6.34
CA VAL A 569 -24.50 -25.23 -7.30
C VAL A 569 -23.53 -24.75 -8.37
N LEU A 570 -22.55 -25.59 -8.67
CA LEU A 570 -21.49 -25.30 -9.63
C LEU A 570 -22.02 -25.33 -11.07
N GLN A 571 -21.78 -24.25 -11.80
CA GLN A 571 -22.14 -24.04 -13.19
C GLN A 571 -20.88 -23.79 -14.02
N LYS A 572 -20.88 -24.21 -15.28
CA LYS A 572 -19.80 -23.93 -16.23
C LYS A 572 -20.30 -23.02 -17.32
N VAL A 573 -19.54 -21.97 -17.57
CA VAL A 573 -19.89 -20.90 -18.49
C VAL A 573 -18.76 -20.72 -19.49
N ILE A 574 -19.10 -20.64 -20.77
CA ILE A 574 -18.14 -20.31 -21.83
C ILE A 574 -18.19 -18.82 -22.12
N VAL A 575 -17.06 -18.31 -22.62
CA VAL A 575 -16.80 -16.88 -22.82
C VAL A 575 -16.64 -16.59 -24.31
N ASP A 576 -16.93 -15.38 -24.75
CA ASP A 576 -16.62 -14.93 -26.11
C ASP A 576 -15.16 -14.44 -26.29
N GLU A 577 -14.73 -14.32 -27.54
CA GLU A 577 -13.37 -13.87 -27.90
C GLU A 577 -13.11 -12.40 -27.52
N ARG A 578 -14.16 -11.58 -27.38
CA ARG A 578 -14.01 -10.15 -27.06
C ARG A 578 -13.51 -9.98 -25.64
N LEU A 579 -14.08 -10.72 -24.68
CA LEU A 579 -13.62 -10.71 -23.29
C LEU A 579 -12.20 -11.24 -23.16
N LEU A 580 -11.84 -12.31 -23.88
CA LEU A 580 -10.47 -12.82 -23.89
C LEU A 580 -9.46 -11.80 -24.42
N ARG A 581 -9.83 -11.02 -25.45
CA ARG A 581 -8.96 -9.97 -25.99
C ARG A 581 -8.67 -8.88 -24.97
N GLU A 582 -9.67 -8.46 -24.18
CA GLU A 582 -9.47 -7.49 -23.11
C GLU A 582 -8.64 -8.08 -21.96
N ALA A 583 -8.85 -9.35 -21.60
CA ALA A 583 -8.02 -10.03 -20.60
C ALA A 583 -6.54 -10.09 -21.03
N ARG A 584 -6.24 -10.35 -22.32
CA ARG A 584 -4.87 -10.27 -22.85
C ARG A 584 -4.28 -8.87 -22.71
N ARG A 585 -5.02 -7.82 -23.08
CA ARG A 585 -4.54 -6.42 -22.92
C ARG A 585 -4.25 -6.06 -21.47
N CYS A 586 -5.09 -6.51 -20.56
CA CYS A 586 -4.90 -6.31 -19.13
C CYS A 586 -3.66 -7.03 -18.61
N ARG A 587 -3.40 -8.25 -19.08
CA ARG A 587 -2.17 -8.99 -18.77
C ARG A 587 -0.93 -8.27 -19.28
N GLU A 588 -0.93 -7.76 -20.52
CA GLU A 588 0.23 -7.02 -21.04
C GLU A 588 0.49 -5.71 -20.27
N MET A 589 -0.57 -5.04 -19.82
CA MET A 589 -0.44 -3.88 -18.92
C MET A 589 0.17 -4.30 -17.57
N TRP A 590 -0.28 -5.42 -17.00
CA TRP A 590 0.25 -5.96 -15.75
C TRP A 590 1.75 -6.31 -15.88
N ARG A 591 2.15 -7.00 -16.94
CA ARG A 591 3.57 -7.30 -17.25
C ARG A 591 4.42 -6.05 -17.40
N SER A 592 3.88 -5.00 -18.00
CA SER A 592 4.57 -3.70 -18.07
C SER A 592 4.80 -3.11 -16.67
N LEU A 593 3.83 -3.24 -15.75
CA LEU A 593 3.99 -2.81 -14.36
C LEU A 593 4.96 -3.69 -13.58
N GLN A 594 4.95 -5.02 -13.81
CA GLN A 594 5.93 -5.96 -13.25
C GLN A 594 7.35 -5.53 -13.63
N GLU A 595 7.59 -5.26 -14.92
CA GLU A 595 8.93 -4.83 -15.39
C GLU A 595 9.38 -3.52 -14.73
N LEU A 596 8.46 -2.54 -14.56
CA LEU A 596 8.72 -1.30 -13.82
C LEU A 596 9.01 -1.56 -12.33
N GLY A 597 8.34 -2.55 -11.73
CA GLY A 597 8.56 -3.02 -10.37
C GLY A 597 9.78 -3.92 -10.19
N GLY A 598 10.55 -4.19 -11.25
CA GLY A 598 11.72 -5.07 -11.20
C GLY A 598 11.39 -6.58 -11.24
N VAL A 599 10.12 -6.94 -11.41
CA VAL A 599 9.65 -8.32 -11.58
C VAL A 599 9.73 -8.68 -13.07
N HIS A 600 10.32 -9.83 -13.40
CA HIS A 600 10.57 -10.25 -14.80
C HIS A 600 11.25 -9.17 -15.66
N ASN A 601 12.23 -8.47 -15.07
CA ASN A 601 12.88 -7.34 -15.76
C ASN A 601 13.71 -7.83 -16.95
N SER A 602 13.30 -7.45 -18.16
CA SER A 602 13.88 -7.98 -19.39
C SER A 602 15.36 -7.62 -19.58
N HIS A 603 15.81 -6.50 -19.03
CA HIS A 603 17.23 -6.11 -19.05
C HIS A 603 18.06 -6.95 -18.09
N ALA A 604 17.56 -7.19 -16.87
CA ALA A 604 18.20 -8.05 -15.89
C ALA A 604 18.31 -9.50 -16.39
N GLU A 605 17.24 -10.03 -16.98
CA GLU A 605 17.23 -11.38 -17.56
C GLU A 605 18.23 -11.52 -18.72
N LYS A 606 18.31 -10.53 -19.62
CA LYS A 606 19.30 -10.51 -20.70
C LYS A 606 20.73 -10.46 -20.17
N LEU A 607 20.97 -9.71 -19.10
CA LEU A 607 22.28 -9.65 -18.45
C LEU A 607 22.65 -11.00 -17.85
N LEU A 608 21.75 -11.59 -17.06
CA LEU A 608 21.92 -12.91 -16.46
C LEU A 608 22.13 -14.00 -17.52
N ALA A 609 21.39 -13.97 -18.63
CA ALA A 609 21.55 -14.92 -19.72
C ALA A 609 22.93 -14.78 -20.41
N ARG A 610 23.43 -13.55 -20.59
CA ARG A 610 24.78 -13.31 -21.12
C ARG A 610 25.87 -13.78 -20.16
N GLU A 611 25.71 -13.52 -18.86
CA GLU A 611 26.65 -13.96 -17.83
C GLU A 611 26.67 -15.49 -17.70
N LYS A 612 25.50 -16.13 -17.71
CA LYS A 612 25.38 -17.60 -17.75
C LYS A 612 26.08 -18.18 -18.97
N LYS A 613 25.82 -17.64 -20.17
CA LYS A 613 26.50 -18.09 -21.39
C LYS A 613 28.02 -17.90 -21.32
N ALA A 614 28.50 -16.75 -20.84
CA ALA A 614 29.93 -16.50 -20.70
C ALA A 614 30.58 -17.40 -19.63
N TRP A 615 29.84 -17.74 -18.58
CA TRP A 615 30.27 -18.71 -17.58
C TRP A 615 30.33 -20.13 -18.17
N GLU A 616 29.31 -20.58 -18.89
CA GLU A 616 29.28 -21.85 -19.61
C GLU A 616 30.45 -21.96 -20.62
N GLU A 617 30.71 -20.91 -21.39
CA GLU A 617 31.86 -20.87 -22.32
C GLU A 617 33.21 -20.93 -21.60
N ARG A 618 33.36 -20.28 -20.42
CA ARG A 618 34.58 -20.40 -19.60
C ARG A 618 34.75 -21.81 -19.05
N MET A 619 33.68 -22.39 -18.51
CA MET A 619 33.69 -23.77 -18.01
C MET A 619 34.01 -24.77 -19.12
N GLN A 620 33.47 -24.57 -20.33
CA GLN A 620 33.80 -25.39 -21.50
C GLN A 620 35.26 -25.24 -21.89
N ARG A 621 35.81 -24.02 -21.93
CA ARG A 621 37.24 -23.79 -22.21
C ARG A 621 38.15 -24.41 -21.15
N GLU A 622 37.78 -24.32 -19.88
CA GLU A 622 38.53 -24.95 -18.78
C GLU A 622 38.46 -26.49 -18.85
N ALA A 623 37.30 -27.05 -19.23
CA ALA A 623 37.16 -28.48 -19.48
C ALA A 623 37.99 -28.93 -20.70
N GLU A 624 38.01 -28.14 -21.78
CA GLU A 624 38.81 -28.41 -22.98
C GLU A 624 40.32 -28.28 -22.69
N THR A 625 40.75 -27.30 -21.90
CA THR A 625 42.17 -27.18 -21.51
C THR A 625 42.59 -28.29 -20.54
N HIS A 626 41.73 -28.70 -19.60
CA HIS A 626 41.97 -29.87 -18.76
C HIS A 626 41.99 -31.18 -19.56
N ALA A 627 41.12 -31.33 -20.55
CA ALA A 627 41.15 -32.47 -21.48
C ALA A 627 42.42 -32.47 -22.35
N ALA A 628 42.89 -31.31 -22.82
CA ALA A 628 44.11 -31.17 -23.61
C ALA A 628 45.41 -31.30 -22.79
N ALA A 629 45.39 -30.97 -21.49
CA ALA A 629 46.52 -31.09 -20.58
C ALA A 629 46.69 -32.50 -19.97
N THR A 630 45.77 -33.43 -20.26
CA THR A 630 45.93 -34.84 -19.89
C THR A 630 46.79 -35.52 -20.98
N PRO A 631 48.04 -35.99 -20.68
CA PRO A 631 48.81 -36.74 -21.66
C PRO A 631 48.09 -38.06 -21.98
N ALA A 632 48.07 -38.40 -23.25
CA ALA A 632 47.42 -39.60 -23.79
C ALA A 632 47.82 -40.88 -23.04
N ALA A 633 46.97 -41.29 -22.09
CA ALA A 633 46.92 -42.65 -21.61
C ALA A 633 46.14 -43.46 -22.65
N VAL A 634 46.88 -44.35 -23.32
CA VAL A 634 46.43 -45.49 -24.13
C VAL A 634 44.99 -45.93 -23.85
N PRO A 635 44.08 -45.87 -24.84
CA PRO A 635 42.74 -46.44 -24.69
C PRO A 635 42.80 -47.94 -25.03
N THR A 636 42.61 -48.79 -24.03
CA THR A 636 42.13 -50.16 -24.26
C THR A 636 40.67 -50.10 -24.70
N ALA A 637 40.44 -50.69 -25.88
CA ALA A 637 39.17 -50.74 -26.58
C ALA A 637 38.06 -51.43 -25.77
N SER A 638 36.87 -50.84 -25.79
CA SER A 638 35.57 -51.51 -25.75
C SER A 638 34.54 -50.60 -26.39
N THR A 639 34.09 -50.98 -27.59
CA THR A 639 33.12 -50.30 -28.48
C THR A 639 31.66 -50.58 -28.06
N PRO A 640 30.62 -49.96 -28.65
CA PRO A 640 29.56 -49.27 -27.90
C PRO A 640 28.15 -49.82 -28.19
N ALA A 641 27.14 -49.37 -27.43
CA ALA A 641 25.74 -49.48 -27.84
C ALA A 641 24.92 -48.24 -27.42
N ALA A 642 24.60 -47.45 -28.44
CA ALA A 642 23.39 -46.65 -28.69
C ALA A 642 22.67 -45.88 -27.54
N ALA A 643 22.80 -44.55 -27.69
CA ALA A 643 21.89 -43.44 -27.45
C ALA A 643 20.39 -43.69 -27.13
N SER A 644 19.95 -42.91 -26.13
CA SER A 644 18.78 -42.00 -26.11
C SER A 644 17.37 -42.60 -26.09
N THR A 645 16.69 -42.44 -24.95
CA THR A 645 15.43 -41.67 -24.88
C THR A 645 15.16 -41.19 -23.46
N ALA A 646 14.93 -39.89 -23.32
CA ALA A 646 14.44 -39.28 -22.09
C ALA A 646 12.97 -39.69 -21.89
N ALA A 647 12.71 -40.37 -20.77
CA ALA A 647 11.38 -40.63 -20.26
C ALA A 647 11.32 -40.18 -18.79
N SER A 648 10.26 -39.44 -18.49
CA SER A 648 9.82 -38.95 -17.18
C SER A 648 9.92 -40.01 -16.09
N VAL A 649 10.65 -39.69 -15.01
CA VAL A 649 10.77 -40.55 -13.83
C VAL A 649 9.58 -40.30 -12.91
N ALA A 650 8.72 -41.31 -12.83
CA ALA A 650 7.79 -41.51 -11.72
C ALA A 650 8.59 -41.85 -10.45
N VAL A 651 8.08 -41.42 -9.30
CA VAL A 651 8.67 -41.66 -7.97
C VAL A 651 8.77 -43.16 -7.71
N GLU A 652 9.99 -43.70 -7.76
CA GLU A 652 10.38 -44.98 -7.16
C GLU A 652 10.80 -44.76 -5.68
N PRO A 653 10.58 -45.75 -4.79
CA PRO A 653 11.12 -45.70 -3.44
C PRO A 653 12.66 -45.73 -3.47
N GLU A 654 13.30 -44.86 -2.69
CA GLU A 654 14.76 -44.70 -2.66
C GLU A 654 15.48 -46.04 -2.34
N PRO A 655 16.61 -46.33 -3.01
CA PRO A 655 17.48 -47.44 -2.62
C PRO A 655 18.09 -47.18 -1.24
N GLU A 656 18.15 -48.21 -0.38
CA GLU A 656 18.82 -48.15 0.92
C GLU A 656 20.27 -47.67 0.74
N ARG A 657 20.54 -46.42 1.12
CA ARG A 657 21.89 -45.84 1.09
C ARG A 657 22.71 -46.45 2.23
N SER A 658 24.00 -46.67 1.97
CA SER A 658 24.91 -47.24 2.97
C SER A 658 24.96 -46.34 4.22
N PRO A 659 24.76 -46.87 5.44
CA PRO A 659 24.83 -46.09 6.69
C PRO A 659 26.22 -45.50 6.96
N ASP A 660 27.22 -45.90 6.16
CA ASP A 660 28.58 -45.38 6.25
C ASP A 660 28.79 -44.05 5.49
N GLU A 661 27.88 -43.68 4.57
CA GLU A 661 28.00 -42.49 3.72
C GLU A 661 27.19 -41.32 4.29
N ALA A 662 27.79 -40.13 4.36
CA ALA A 662 27.07 -38.94 4.79
C ALA A 662 26.18 -38.40 3.67
N TYR A 663 24.90 -38.19 3.95
CA TYR A 663 23.96 -37.62 2.98
C TYR A 663 22.85 -36.81 3.65
N ILE A 664 22.09 -36.07 2.84
CA ILE A 664 20.86 -35.39 3.26
C ILE A 664 19.72 -35.93 2.41
N GLU A 665 18.57 -36.21 3.02
CA GLU A 665 17.32 -36.46 2.29
C GLU A 665 16.78 -35.13 1.76
N THR A 666 17.47 -34.57 0.76
CA THR A 666 17.26 -33.20 0.26
C THR A 666 15.79 -32.92 -0.09
N ALA A 667 15.08 -33.91 -0.65
CA ALA A 667 13.66 -33.80 -0.97
C ALA A 667 12.76 -33.48 0.25
N ARG A 668 13.19 -33.79 1.47
CA ARG A 668 12.46 -33.57 2.73
C ARG A 668 12.92 -32.31 3.48
N CYS A 669 13.84 -31.52 2.91
CA CYS A 669 14.34 -30.30 3.55
C CYS A 669 13.27 -29.20 3.61
N SER A 670 13.08 -28.62 4.81
CA SER A 670 12.14 -27.53 5.09
C SER A 670 12.77 -26.12 5.09
N THR A 671 14.03 -25.99 4.67
CA THR A 671 14.75 -24.70 4.54
C THR A 671 14.86 -23.89 5.85
N CYS A 672 15.21 -24.51 6.98
CA CYS A 672 15.37 -23.83 8.29
C CYS A 672 16.67 -23.01 8.43
N ASN A 673 17.64 -23.14 7.52
CA ASN A 673 18.99 -22.52 7.54
C ASN A 673 19.93 -22.94 8.69
N GLU A 674 19.58 -23.91 9.53
CA GLU A 674 20.41 -24.30 10.69
C GLU A 674 21.75 -24.92 10.25
N CYS A 675 21.72 -25.89 9.33
CA CYS A 675 22.94 -26.54 8.82
C CYS A 675 23.88 -25.58 8.08
N THR A 676 23.35 -24.65 7.29
CA THR A 676 24.16 -23.66 6.55
C THR A 676 24.74 -22.57 7.46
N GLN A 677 24.11 -22.29 8.61
CA GLN A 677 24.69 -21.42 9.64
C GLN A 677 25.85 -22.11 10.39
N ILE A 678 25.79 -23.43 10.59
CA ILE A 678 26.88 -24.21 11.20
C ILE A 678 28.11 -24.23 10.27
N ASN A 679 27.92 -24.57 8.99
CA ASN A 679 29.00 -24.52 8.00
C ASN A 679 28.47 -24.29 6.57
N GLY A 680 28.44 -23.03 6.14
CA GLY A 680 27.99 -22.63 4.79
C GLY A 680 28.95 -22.98 3.64
N LYS A 681 30.07 -23.67 3.91
CA LYS A 681 30.92 -24.27 2.87
C LYS A 681 30.63 -25.76 2.69
N MET A 682 30.21 -26.44 3.75
CA MET A 682 29.86 -27.87 3.74
C MET A 682 28.43 -28.08 3.22
N PHE A 683 27.50 -27.20 3.58
CA PHE A 683 26.10 -27.27 3.18
C PHE A 683 25.74 -26.13 2.23
N ALA A 684 25.00 -26.45 1.16
CA ALA A 684 24.44 -25.46 0.25
C ALA A 684 22.98 -25.78 -0.07
N TYR A 685 22.30 -24.80 -0.66
CA TYR A 685 20.93 -24.96 -1.15
C TYR A 685 20.92 -25.17 -2.65
N ASP A 686 20.09 -26.11 -3.12
CA ASP A 686 19.82 -26.29 -4.54
C ASP A 686 18.84 -25.24 -5.08
N GLY A 687 18.43 -25.38 -6.35
CA GLY A 687 17.48 -24.47 -7.00
C GLY A 687 16.09 -24.42 -6.34
N ASN A 688 15.72 -25.45 -5.57
CA ASN A 688 14.44 -25.56 -4.85
C ASN A 688 14.57 -25.10 -3.37
N LYS A 689 15.72 -24.54 -2.99
CA LYS A 689 16.07 -24.19 -1.59
C LYS A 689 16.07 -25.40 -0.65
N GLN A 690 16.44 -26.58 -1.16
CA GLN A 690 16.63 -27.78 -0.36
C GLN A 690 18.13 -28.02 -0.08
N ALA A 691 18.46 -28.36 1.17
CA ALA A 691 19.85 -28.49 1.60
C ALA A 691 20.49 -29.77 1.05
N TYR A 692 21.72 -29.65 0.57
CA TYR A 692 22.58 -30.78 0.18
C TYR A 692 24.02 -30.53 0.67
N ILE A 693 24.81 -31.61 0.74
CA ILE A 693 26.24 -31.52 1.11
C ILE A 693 27.03 -31.10 -0.13
N ALA A 694 27.53 -29.86 -0.15
CA ALA A 694 28.29 -29.31 -1.27
C ALA A 694 29.76 -29.77 -1.26
N ASP A 695 30.40 -29.75 -0.08
CA ASP A 695 31.74 -30.29 0.12
C ASP A 695 31.87 -30.85 1.53
N ILE A 696 31.82 -32.18 1.65
CA ILE A 696 31.98 -32.89 2.92
C ILE A 696 33.35 -32.66 3.57
N ASN A 697 34.38 -32.26 2.81
CA ASN A 697 35.72 -31.99 3.36
C ASN A 697 35.88 -30.54 3.86
N ALA A 698 34.87 -29.69 3.68
CA ALA A 698 34.92 -28.28 4.07
C ALA A 698 34.64 -28.03 5.58
N GLY A 699 34.62 -29.08 6.40
CA GLY A 699 34.40 -28.98 7.85
C GLY A 699 34.75 -30.27 8.60
N THR A 700 34.47 -30.31 9.90
CA THR A 700 34.80 -31.43 10.78
C THR A 700 33.62 -32.37 10.99
N TYR A 701 33.84 -33.60 11.47
CA TYR A 701 32.76 -34.54 11.76
C TYR A 701 31.84 -33.99 12.86
N ALA A 702 32.38 -33.25 13.84
CA ALA A 702 31.59 -32.55 14.85
C ALA A 702 30.52 -31.62 14.25
N GLN A 703 30.87 -30.84 13.21
CA GLN A 703 29.94 -29.93 12.54
C GLN A 703 28.84 -30.67 11.78
N LEU A 704 29.16 -31.87 11.25
CA LEU A 704 28.22 -32.72 10.55
C LEU A 704 27.19 -33.34 11.54
N VAL A 705 27.65 -33.77 12.70
CA VAL A 705 26.80 -34.29 13.79
C VAL A 705 25.94 -33.17 14.41
N GLU A 706 26.50 -31.98 14.62
CA GLU A 706 25.75 -30.81 15.10
C GLU A 706 24.67 -30.38 14.09
N ALA A 707 24.96 -30.48 12.78
CA ALA A 707 23.96 -30.23 11.74
C ALA A 707 22.81 -31.26 11.77
N ALA A 708 23.11 -32.53 12.03
CA ALA A 708 22.08 -33.57 12.17
C ALA A 708 21.20 -33.37 13.42
N GLU A 709 21.80 -33.02 14.55
CA GLU A 709 21.06 -32.74 15.79
C GLU A 709 20.20 -31.48 15.71
N SER A 710 20.67 -30.45 15.01
CA SER A 710 19.92 -29.20 14.83
C SER A 710 18.78 -29.33 13.81
N CYS A 711 18.86 -30.28 12.88
CA CYS A 711 17.86 -30.45 11.84
C CYS A 711 16.47 -30.82 12.40
N GLN A 712 15.52 -29.89 12.32
CA GLN A 712 14.15 -30.05 12.84
C GLN A 712 13.37 -31.25 12.28
N VAL A 713 13.72 -31.71 11.07
CA VAL A 713 13.06 -32.84 10.39
C VAL A 713 13.93 -34.09 10.37
N SER A 714 15.12 -34.05 10.98
CA SER A 714 16.06 -35.17 11.12
C SER A 714 16.40 -35.88 9.79
N ILE A 715 16.80 -35.10 8.78
CA ILE A 715 17.08 -35.59 7.41
C ILE A 715 18.57 -35.61 7.04
N ILE A 716 19.46 -35.30 7.99
CA ILE A 716 20.90 -35.25 7.76
C ILE A 716 21.52 -36.48 8.42
N HIS A 717 22.20 -37.30 7.62
CA HIS A 717 22.84 -38.54 8.04
C HIS A 717 24.36 -38.33 8.05
N PRO A 718 25.02 -38.29 9.22
CA PRO A 718 26.46 -38.00 9.31
C PRO A 718 27.38 -39.09 8.76
N GLY A 719 26.92 -40.34 8.67
CA GLY A 719 27.75 -41.47 8.23
C GLY A 719 29.00 -41.68 9.09
N LYS A 720 30.04 -42.30 8.52
CA LYS A 720 31.33 -42.50 9.20
C LYS A 720 32.23 -41.27 9.15
N PRO A 721 32.98 -40.99 10.24
CA PRO A 721 33.95 -39.90 10.26
C PRO A 721 35.11 -40.16 9.29
N ARG A 722 35.40 -39.18 8.43
CA ARG A 722 36.55 -39.26 7.50
C ARG A 722 37.91 -39.01 8.15
N ASN A 723 37.94 -38.29 9.28
CA ASN A 723 39.16 -38.03 10.04
C ASN A 723 39.20 -38.88 11.32
N PRO A 724 39.93 -40.02 11.35
CA PRO A 724 39.99 -40.89 12.52
C PRO A 724 40.79 -40.31 13.70
N LYS A 725 41.37 -39.11 13.57
CA LYS A 725 42.14 -38.42 14.62
C LYS A 725 41.44 -37.17 15.16
N GLU A 726 40.15 -36.98 14.89
CA GLU A 726 39.40 -35.84 15.40
C GLU A 726 39.25 -35.91 16.94
N PRO A 727 39.48 -34.81 17.69
CA PRO A 727 39.29 -34.81 19.14
C PRO A 727 37.84 -35.11 19.51
N GLY A 728 37.61 -36.00 20.49
CA GLY A 728 36.27 -36.35 20.95
C GLY A 728 35.51 -37.34 20.06
N LEU A 729 36.19 -38.05 19.15
CA LEU A 729 35.55 -38.93 18.16
C LEU A 729 34.60 -39.98 18.74
N GLU A 730 34.94 -40.60 19.87
CA GLU A 730 34.09 -41.61 20.52
C GLU A 730 32.75 -41.02 21.00
N GLU A 731 32.76 -39.78 21.49
CA GLU A 731 31.55 -39.06 21.91
C GLU A 731 30.70 -38.64 20.70
N LEU A 732 31.34 -38.18 19.63
CA LEU A 732 30.67 -37.79 18.39
C LEU A 732 30.01 -38.99 17.68
N LEU A 733 30.66 -40.15 17.67
CA LEU A 733 30.08 -41.39 17.12
C LEU A 733 28.81 -41.79 17.87
N LYS A 734 28.83 -41.72 19.21
CA LYS A 734 27.66 -42.03 20.04
C LYS A 734 26.50 -41.05 19.81
N ARG A 735 26.80 -39.78 19.53
CA ARG A 735 25.81 -38.75 19.19
C ARG A 735 25.24 -38.92 17.78
N ALA A 736 26.01 -39.50 16.86
CA ALA A 736 25.59 -39.76 15.48
C ALA A 736 24.67 -40.99 15.34
N GLU A 737 24.74 -41.97 16.27
CA GLU A 737 23.96 -43.22 16.23
C GLU A 737 22.47 -43.08 15.88
N PRO A 738 21.71 -42.08 16.38
CA PRO A 738 20.29 -41.92 16.04
C PRO A 738 20.01 -41.51 14.59
N PHE A 739 21.04 -41.09 13.85
CA PHE A 739 20.95 -40.49 12.51
C PHE A 739 21.67 -41.33 11.44
N LEU A 740 22.16 -42.53 11.76
CA LEU A 740 22.84 -43.44 10.83
C LEU A 740 21.89 -44.37 10.09
#